data_AF-A0A9D7LD34-F1
#
_entry.id   AF-A0A9D7LD34-F1
#
_cell.length_a   1.000
_cell.length_b   1.000
_cell.length_c   1.000
_cell.angle_alpha   90.00
_cell.angle_beta   90.00
_cell.angle_gamma   90.00
#
_symmetry.space_group_name_H-M   'P 1'
#
loop_
_entity.id
_entity.type
_entity.pdbx_description
1 polymer ?
#
loop_
_entity_poly.entity_id
_entity_poly.type
_entity_poly.pdbx_seq_one_letter_code
_entity_poly.pdbx_strand_id
1 'polypeptide(L)'
;MPRPVARKLRFALKFAAGVFGAALGLTLLALGTAAFFRPDLRQPPVRPSEREAEAARKARNPQLTPDRPPLVWRDVDYNEGERGAWWPKGESPILSALVKEGKLPPVAERIGPEPLVMAGLEEPVGRYGGTWHRLATNPEDIEGVIASRISYMPLVRWSPHGYPIVPHLAKSWTASPDSRVWTLTLRRGLRWSDGQPFTTDDIMFWWDWEAMYFKSGNLSFTSYSFMQHAGRLGRIEQVDPLTVRFVFEDPHTLFLERLASSWDCFRPAHYLRKFHPQLGDQALIAAQMKAMNLPSADALYIRMVNRLNPEHPRMWPWIYTEYRSSAPHGFVRNPYYFAVDPQGNQLPYLDRVLFDIKNHAMISAAIASGEITMQDRHIDFEDYTLLASEAPRRGYRLLHWFNASRTMAQYSPNLNRRVDPADPATAWKHRLLNEKTFRHALSLAINRREIIAAVYNGVGEPAQNSPGPGSPYGNERHFHAFTAYDPDRANALLDALGLTRRDHEGFRTFPDGTRMNWFLNLAESYPPDTSQMVASQWEQVGVRTTVQIHPRTLWQVEQAALEHDFTVWPGLEEFMPMLDPRYYAPINGSSFFAPAWGRWYFYGGMRGSLESKQSGIEGPPPGHPARRAMELYDLAQIAPTAQARIGYFRALLDIAAEELWSISIATPTPGLIAVKDGFRNVPDGALAGYFFMMPGNTGMETYFWDKTNDPPGVEERIKASLVNPSRLPAAGGAGGAESSLGGRLISWSLGLAAGLAAVLLGLRHPFIWRRLLTLVPTLLLISVIVYTLVQLPPGDFIASKTAELSLNGDPNAAAQLEDIRKNFHLDEPGWRRYSRWMGFDWFLTFAPTDRGLLQGDLGRSMERNQSVNEVLGDSIILTFTISILTILFTWAVALPIGIYSAVRPYTVGDYALTLVGFFGMSVPPFLFALVLMYISSEYFGVSVSGLFSVRYVADPTWSWGKVVDLLQHVWVAVVVLGAGSTAVMIRVMRANLLDELKKPYVVAARAKGVRPLKLLLKYPVRMALNPFASGLAALFPQLISGGAIVALVLSLPTVGPLLMLALLNEDSYFAASMLMILSVLGVLGTLVSDLILLWLDPRIRLGGGTR
;
A
#
# COMPACT_ATOMS: atom_id res chain seq x y z
N MET A 1 -37.17 61.29 23.21
CA MET A 1 -36.02 60.38 23.36
C MET A 1 -34.72 61.20 23.43
N PRO A 2 -33.81 60.98 24.39
CA PRO A 2 -32.55 61.70 24.45
C PRO A 2 -31.71 61.46 23.19
N ARG A 3 -31.09 62.50 22.62
CA ARG A 3 -30.20 62.42 21.43
C ARG A 3 -29.18 61.25 21.43
N PRO A 4 -28.54 60.85 22.55
CA PRO A 4 -27.64 59.70 22.57
C PRO A 4 -28.34 58.36 22.35
N VAL A 5 -29.59 58.21 22.78
CA VAL A 5 -30.39 56.97 22.61
C VAL A 5 -30.81 56.80 21.15
N ALA A 6 -31.26 57.87 20.50
CA ALA A 6 -31.62 57.83 19.08
C ALA A 6 -30.43 57.50 18.16
N ARG A 7 -29.21 57.94 18.54
CA ARG A 7 -27.98 57.63 17.80
C ARG A 7 -27.54 56.17 17.99
N LYS A 8 -27.66 55.63 19.21
CA LYS A 8 -27.43 54.19 19.47
C LYS A 8 -28.46 53.31 18.75
N LEU A 9 -29.73 53.72 18.72
CA LEU A 9 -30.79 52.98 18.03
C LEU A 9 -30.60 52.98 16.51
N ARG A 10 -30.23 54.12 15.90
CA ARG A 10 -29.89 54.17 14.46
C ARG A 10 -28.66 53.35 14.12
N PHE A 11 -27.66 53.30 15.00
CA PHE A 11 -26.49 52.43 14.81
C PHE A 11 -26.88 50.96 14.91
N ALA A 12 -27.66 50.58 15.92
CA ALA A 12 -28.16 49.21 16.07
C ALA A 12 -29.02 48.76 14.89
N LEU A 13 -29.91 49.63 14.37
CA LEU A 13 -30.72 49.35 13.18
C LEU A 13 -29.88 49.22 11.91
N LYS A 14 -28.88 50.10 11.71
CA LYS A 14 -27.96 49.99 10.57
C LYS A 14 -27.07 48.74 10.66
N PHE A 15 -26.63 48.39 11.86
CA PHE A 15 -25.87 47.18 12.12
C PHE A 15 -26.71 45.93 11.86
N ALA A 16 -27.93 45.88 12.39
CA ALA A 16 -28.88 44.79 12.15
C ALA A 16 -29.22 44.66 10.66
N ALA A 17 -29.47 45.76 9.95
CA ALA A 17 -29.70 45.75 8.50
C ALA A 17 -28.46 45.27 7.71
N GLY A 18 -27.25 45.64 8.15
CA GLY A 18 -26.00 45.15 7.57
C GLY A 18 -25.79 43.64 7.79
N VAL A 19 -26.05 43.14 8.99
CA VAL A 19 -26.01 41.71 9.32
C VAL A 19 -27.05 40.94 8.50
N PHE A 20 -28.26 41.46 8.40
CA PHE A 20 -29.34 40.84 7.62
C PHE A 20 -29.02 40.83 6.13
N GLY A 21 -28.45 41.93 5.59
CA GLY A 21 -27.99 42.00 4.20
C GLY A 21 -26.84 41.03 3.91
N ALA A 22 -25.89 40.88 4.83
CA ALA A 22 -24.80 39.90 4.70
C ALA A 22 -25.32 38.46 4.79
N ALA A 23 -26.23 38.17 5.72
CA ALA A 23 -26.88 36.86 5.84
C ALA A 23 -27.68 36.52 4.58
N LEU A 24 -28.44 37.48 4.04
CA LEU A 24 -29.17 37.32 2.78
C LEU A 24 -28.22 37.12 1.60
N GLY A 25 -27.12 37.88 1.52
CA GLY A 25 -26.10 37.71 0.50
C GLY A 25 -25.41 36.35 0.55
N LEU A 26 -25.06 35.87 1.75
CA LEU A 26 -24.51 34.53 1.97
C LEU A 26 -25.54 33.44 1.64
N THR A 27 -26.81 33.65 1.99
CA THR A 27 -27.91 32.72 1.68
C THR A 27 -28.14 32.66 0.17
N LEU A 28 -28.13 33.80 -0.53
CA LEU A 28 -28.26 33.86 -1.99
C LEU A 28 -27.03 33.28 -2.69
N LEU A 29 -25.82 33.49 -2.14
CA LEU A 29 -24.61 32.85 -2.63
C LEU A 29 -24.69 31.34 -2.44
N ALA A 30 -25.11 30.86 -1.27
CA ALA A 30 -25.28 29.44 -0.96
C ALA A 30 -26.40 28.81 -1.80
N LEU A 31 -27.51 29.50 -2.03
CA LEU A 31 -28.57 29.07 -2.93
C LEU A 31 -28.13 29.12 -4.39
N GLY A 32 -27.29 30.09 -4.76
CA GLY A 32 -26.71 30.24 -6.09
C GLY A 32 -25.69 29.17 -6.40
N THR A 33 -24.78 28.86 -5.47
CA THR A 33 -23.88 27.70 -5.57
C THR A 33 -24.67 26.41 -5.52
N ALA A 34 -25.66 26.26 -4.63
CA ALA A 34 -26.54 25.10 -4.63
C ALA A 34 -27.38 25.00 -5.92
N ALA A 35 -27.65 26.09 -6.63
CA ALA A 35 -28.32 26.08 -7.92
C ALA A 35 -27.37 25.77 -9.09
N PHE A 36 -26.11 26.21 -8.99
CA PHE A 36 -25.06 25.97 -10.00
C PHE A 36 -24.49 24.54 -9.91
N PHE A 37 -24.32 24.05 -8.68
CA PHE A 37 -23.93 22.67 -8.35
C PHE A 37 -25.14 21.81 -8.03
N ARG A 38 -26.37 22.28 -8.33
CA ARG A 38 -27.55 21.46 -8.14
C ARG A 38 -27.36 20.24 -9.06
N PRO A 39 -27.34 19.02 -8.52
CA PRO A 39 -27.48 17.86 -9.40
C PRO A 39 -28.74 18.10 -10.21
N ASP A 40 -28.70 17.83 -11.51
CA ASP A 40 -29.88 17.92 -12.36
C ASP A 40 -30.85 16.81 -11.94
N LEU A 41 -31.59 17.05 -10.86
CA LEU A 41 -32.62 16.15 -10.32
C LEU A 41 -33.82 16.06 -11.27
N ARG A 42 -33.85 16.86 -12.35
CA ARG A 42 -34.86 16.79 -13.41
C ARG A 42 -34.48 15.84 -14.51
N GLN A 43 -33.19 15.52 -14.67
CA GLN A 43 -32.83 14.29 -15.36
C GLN A 43 -33.36 13.16 -14.48
N PRO A 44 -34.37 12.40 -14.95
CA PRO A 44 -34.76 11.21 -14.22
C PRO A 44 -33.48 10.39 -14.03
N PRO A 45 -33.23 9.82 -12.84
CA PRO A 45 -32.11 8.90 -12.67
C PRO A 45 -32.20 7.92 -13.84
N VAL A 46 -31.09 7.71 -14.55
CA VAL A 46 -31.06 6.73 -15.64
C VAL A 46 -31.46 5.41 -15.00
N ARG A 47 -32.74 5.09 -15.11
CA ARG A 47 -33.27 3.83 -14.62
C ARG A 47 -32.79 2.85 -15.68
N PRO A 48 -31.87 1.94 -15.34
CA PRO A 48 -31.53 0.89 -16.28
C PRO A 48 -32.83 0.26 -16.73
N SER A 49 -32.95 -0.01 -18.02
CA SER A 49 -34.03 -0.83 -18.55
C SER A 49 -34.12 -2.11 -17.71
N GLU A 50 -35.31 -2.72 -17.61
CA GLU A 50 -35.48 -3.96 -16.84
C GLU A 50 -34.46 -5.03 -17.25
N ARG A 51 -34.12 -5.07 -18.55
CA ARG A 51 -33.05 -5.90 -19.11
C ARG A 51 -31.66 -5.57 -18.57
N GLU A 52 -31.28 -4.30 -18.48
CA GLU A 52 -30.00 -3.87 -17.90
C GLU A 52 -29.94 -4.13 -16.40
N ALA A 53 -31.05 -3.91 -15.69
CA ALA A 53 -31.17 -4.21 -14.27
C ALA A 53 -31.05 -5.72 -13.99
N GLU A 54 -31.67 -6.56 -14.83
CA GLU A 54 -31.58 -8.01 -14.75
C GLU A 54 -30.19 -8.52 -15.14
N ALA A 55 -29.56 -7.93 -16.17
CA ALA A 55 -28.18 -8.22 -16.54
C ALA A 55 -27.22 -7.87 -15.38
N ALA A 56 -27.39 -6.72 -14.73
CA ALA A 56 -26.60 -6.32 -13.56
C ALA A 56 -26.86 -7.25 -12.35
N ARG A 57 -28.10 -7.69 -12.11
CA ARG A 57 -28.42 -8.68 -11.07
C ARG A 57 -27.74 -10.01 -11.34
N LYS A 58 -27.77 -10.49 -12.59
CA LYS A 58 -27.12 -11.74 -13.01
C LYS A 58 -25.60 -11.63 -12.89
N ALA A 59 -25.01 -10.50 -13.32
CA ALA A 59 -23.57 -10.26 -13.23
C ALA A 59 -23.07 -10.29 -11.78
N ARG A 60 -23.84 -9.73 -10.83
CA ARG A 60 -23.48 -9.72 -9.39
C ARG A 60 -23.55 -11.08 -8.70
N ASN A 61 -24.05 -12.12 -9.37
CA ASN A 61 -24.10 -13.49 -8.83
C ASN A 61 -23.23 -14.43 -9.68
N PRO A 62 -21.89 -14.33 -9.58
CA PRO A 62 -21.00 -15.18 -10.35
C PRO A 62 -21.18 -16.64 -9.98
N GLN A 63 -21.11 -17.52 -10.99
CA GLN A 63 -21.14 -18.97 -10.81
C GLN A 63 -19.84 -19.57 -11.31
N LEU A 64 -19.35 -20.58 -10.60
CA LEU A 64 -18.20 -21.39 -11.03
C LEU A 64 -18.69 -22.66 -11.70
N THR A 65 -17.98 -23.07 -12.75
CA THR A 65 -18.12 -24.37 -13.41
C THR A 65 -16.77 -25.12 -13.36
N PRO A 66 -16.40 -25.74 -12.22
CA PRO A 66 -15.09 -26.39 -12.06
C PRO A 66 -14.89 -27.62 -12.96
N ASP A 67 -15.99 -28.21 -13.45
CA ASP A 67 -16.00 -29.31 -14.43
C ASP A 67 -15.69 -28.84 -15.86
N ARG A 68 -15.91 -27.55 -16.14
CA ARG A 68 -15.67 -26.91 -17.44
C ARG A 68 -15.10 -25.50 -17.22
N PRO A 69 -13.88 -25.39 -16.68
CA PRO A 69 -13.24 -24.10 -16.51
C PRO A 69 -12.79 -23.52 -17.87
N PRO A 70 -12.65 -22.19 -18.00
CA PRO A 70 -11.98 -21.58 -19.13
C PRO A 70 -10.58 -22.19 -19.30
N LEU A 71 -10.31 -22.75 -20.49
CA LEU A 71 -9.03 -23.39 -20.79
C LEU A 71 -8.02 -22.35 -21.26
N VAL A 72 -7.10 -21.98 -20.35
CA VAL A 72 -6.00 -21.05 -20.63
C VAL A 72 -4.72 -21.75 -21.11
N TRP A 73 -4.76 -23.08 -21.25
CA TRP A 73 -3.64 -23.92 -21.67
C TRP A 73 -4.11 -25.03 -22.60
N ARG A 74 -3.21 -25.58 -23.44
CA ARG A 74 -3.50 -26.69 -24.34
C ARG A 74 -2.39 -27.75 -24.29
N ASP A 75 -2.79 -29.02 -24.29
CA ASP A 75 -1.90 -30.14 -24.58
C ASP A 75 -1.50 -30.13 -26.05
N VAL A 76 -0.24 -30.45 -26.33
CA VAL A 76 0.30 -30.61 -27.67
C VAL A 76 1.22 -31.83 -27.76
N ASP A 77 1.33 -32.41 -28.95
CA ASP A 77 2.29 -33.47 -29.20
C ASP A 77 3.66 -32.88 -29.54
N TYR A 78 4.57 -32.88 -28.56
CA TYR A 78 5.94 -32.39 -28.74
C TYR A 78 6.76 -33.16 -29.79
N ASN A 79 6.30 -34.32 -30.27
CA ASN A 79 6.96 -35.06 -31.36
C ASN A 79 6.75 -34.41 -32.74
N GLU A 80 5.80 -33.50 -32.88
CA GLU A 80 5.63 -32.72 -34.13
C GLU A 80 6.86 -31.85 -34.40
N GLY A 81 7.53 -31.37 -33.35
CA GLY A 81 8.70 -30.50 -33.41
C GLY A 81 8.40 -29.23 -34.21
N GLU A 82 9.32 -28.84 -35.09
CA GLU A 82 9.20 -27.65 -35.95
C GLU A 82 7.97 -27.63 -36.86
N ARG A 83 7.31 -28.78 -37.05
CA ARG A 83 6.09 -28.89 -37.86
C ARG A 83 4.83 -28.49 -37.10
N GLY A 84 4.87 -28.46 -35.77
CA GLY A 84 3.73 -28.11 -34.93
C GLY A 84 3.31 -26.65 -35.13
N ALA A 85 2.00 -26.37 -35.16
CA ALA A 85 1.50 -25.00 -35.29
C ALA A 85 1.99 -24.10 -34.12
N TRP A 86 2.13 -24.71 -32.94
CA TRP A 86 2.61 -24.14 -31.69
C TRP A 86 4.14 -23.95 -31.62
N TRP A 87 4.91 -24.44 -32.59
CA TRP A 87 6.37 -24.31 -32.56
C TRP A 87 6.79 -22.83 -32.51
N PRO A 88 7.73 -22.44 -31.63
CA PRO A 88 8.15 -21.05 -31.49
C PRO A 88 8.63 -20.43 -32.81
N LYS A 89 7.88 -19.44 -33.32
CA LYS A 89 8.17 -18.76 -34.58
C LYS A 89 7.77 -17.29 -34.61
N GLY A 90 6.82 -16.88 -33.78
CA GLY A 90 6.42 -15.48 -33.61
C GLY A 90 7.01 -14.87 -32.35
N GLU A 91 7.36 -13.59 -32.39
CA GLU A 91 7.89 -12.83 -31.26
C GLU A 91 7.48 -11.36 -31.38
N SER A 92 7.59 -10.60 -30.29
CA SER A 92 7.31 -9.16 -30.31
C SER A 92 8.23 -8.39 -31.28
N PRO A 93 7.74 -7.34 -31.95
CA PRO A 93 8.57 -6.48 -32.78
C PRO A 93 9.84 -5.96 -32.09
N ILE A 94 9.78 -5.70 -30.77
CA ILE A 94 10.93 -5.27 -29.98
C ILE A 94 12.03 -6.36 -29.96
N LEU A 95 11.62 -7.62 -29.77
CA LEU A 95 12.55 -8.76 -29.73
C LEU A 95 13.09 -9.06 -31.12
N SER A 96 12.25 -9.01 -32.16
CA SER A 96 12.72 -9.15 -33.54
C SER A 96 13.75 -8.11 -33.95
N ALA A 97 13.64 -6.88 -33.45
CA ALA A 97 14.69 -5.87 -33.66
C ALA A 97 16.01 -6.29 -33.00
N LEU A 98 15.99 -6.77 -31.76
CA LEU A 98 17.18 -7.25 -31.05
C LEU A 98 17.83 -8.48 -31.71
N VAL A 99 17.02 -9.40 -32.24
CA VAL A 99 17.51 -10.56 -33.00
C VAL A 99 18.21 -10.11 -34.28
N LYS A 100 17.60 -9.19 -35.03
CA LYS A 100 18.22 -8.59 -36.23
C LYS A 100 19.50 -7.82 -35.92
N GLU A 101 19.56 -7.17 -34.75
CA GLU A 101 20.76 -6.48 -34.24
C GLU A 101 21.84 -7.45 -33.72
N GLY A 102 21.58 -8.76 -33.66
CA GLY A 102 22.52 -9.77 -33.15
C GLY A 102 22.69 -9.73 -31.62
N LYS A 103 21.80 -9.06 -30.90
CA LYS A 103 21.83 -8.91 -29.44
C LYS A 103 21.00 -9.95 -28.70
N LEU A 104 20.20 -10.73 -29.42
CA LEU A 104 19.31 -11.74 -28.87
C LEU A 104 19.24 -12.97 -29.81
N PRO A 105 19.26 -14.21 -29.29
CA PRO A 105 19.09 -15.40 -30.12
C PRO A 105 17.68 -15.51 -30.73
N PRO A 106 17.51 -16.25 -31.85
CA PRO A 106 16.20 -16.53 -32.42
C PRO A 106 15.22 -17.16 -31.42
N VAL A 107 13.92 -16.89 -31.59
CA VAL A 107 12.86 -17.31 -30.65
C VAL A 107 12.87 -18.82 -30.33
N ALA A 108 13.09 -19.68 -31.32
CA ALA A 108 13.14 -21.13 -31.12
C ALA A 108 14.29 -21.58 -30.19
N GLU A 109 15.44 -20.92 -30.25
CA GLU A 109 16.58 -21.21 -29.37
C GLU A 109 16.36 -20.71 -27.94
N ARG A 110 15.61 -19.62 -27.79
CA ARG A 110 15.27 -19.01 -26.50
C ARG A 110 14.25 -19.83 -25.73
N ILE A 111 13.20 -20.30 -26.40
CA ILE A 111 12.08 -21.00 -25.77
C ILE A 111 12.34 -22.49 -25.62
N GLY A 112 13.07 -23.10 -26.56
CA GLY A 112 13.36 -24.52 -26.56
C GLY A 112 12.23 -25.38 -27.13
N PRO A 113 12.42 -26.72 -27.11
CA PRO A 113 11.58 -27.66 -27.86
C PRO A 113 10.25 -28.02 -27.20
N GLU A 114 10.06 -27.75 -25.90
CA GLU A 114 8.85 -28.12 -25.15
C GLU A 114 8.16 -26.92 -24.49
N PRO A 115 7.74 -25.89 -25.26
CA PRO A 115 7.09 -24.71 -24.69
C PRO A 115 5.77 -25.06 -24.00
N LEU A 116 5.39 -24.21 -23.04
CA LEU A 116 4.01 -24.20 -22.55
C LEU A 116 3.11 -23.56 -23.60
N VAL A 117 2.06 -24.25 -24.03
CA VAL A 117 1.10 -23.70 -25.00
C VAL A 117 -0.10 -23.13 -24.24
N MET A 118 -0.24 -21.81 -24.26
CA MET A 118 -1.32 -21.09 -23.60
C MET A 118 -2.30 -20.54 -24.61
N ALA A 119 -3.59 -20.84 -24.45
CA ALA A 119 -4.63 -20.31 -25.33
C ALA A 119 -5.31 -19.10 -24.66
N GLY A 120 -5.46 -18.01 -25.42
CA GLY A 120 -6.34 -16.92 -25.03
C GLY A 120 -7.81 -17.38 -24.98
N LEU A 121 -8.64 -16.61 -24.27
CA LEU A 121 -10.07 -16.88 -24.13
C LEU A 121 -10.88 -16.40 -25.34
N GLU A 122 -10.36 -15.41 -26.06
CA GLU A 122 -10.99 -14.78 -27.21
C GLU A 122 -10.22 -15.13 -28.50
N GLU A 123 -10.96 -15.23 -29.61
CA GLU A 123 -10.42 -15.32 -30.97
C GLU A 123 -10.66 -13.97 -31.69
N PRO A 124 -9.74 -13.47 -32.52
CA PRO A 124 -8.47 -14.08 -32.94
C PRO A 124 -7.37 -13.99 -31.87
N VAL A 125 -6.26 -14.72 -32.09
CA VAL A 125 -5.04 -14.64 -31.26
C VAL A 125 -4.57 -13.19 -31.02
N GLY A 126 -3.94 -12.96 -29.87
CA GLY A 126 -3.60 -11.63 -29.37
C GLY A 126 -2.54 -10.90 -30.19
N ARG A 127 -2.41 -9.59 -29.92
CA ARG A 127 -1.45 -8.69 -30.58
C ARG A 127 -0.37 -8.23 -29.60
N TYR A 128 0.86 -8.17 -30.09
CA TYR A 128 1.98 -7.61 -29.33
C TYR A 128 1.84 -6.09 -29.15
N GLY A 129 2.29 -5.60 -28.01
CA GLY A 129 2.29 -4.17 -27.70
C GLY A 129 1.53 -3.84 -26.41
N GLY A 130 1.87 -2.71 -25.82
CA GLY A 130 1.07 -2.07 -24.79
C GLY A 130 1.54 -2.28 -23.37
N THR A 131 1.07 -1.39 -22.51
CA THR A 131 1.31 -1.34 -21.08
C THR A 131 0.05 -1.70 -20.29
N TRP A 132 0.21 -2.62 -19.33
CA TRP A 132 -0.75 -2.85 -18.25
C TRP A 132 -0.46 -1.88 -17.10
N HIS A 133 -1.24 -0.80 -16.98
CA HIS A 133 -1.13 0.15 -15.88
C HIS A 133 -1.98 -0.31 -14.69
N ARG A 134 -1.39 -0.34 -13.49
CA ARG A 134 -1.98 -0.81 -12.23
C ARG A 134 -1.59 0.08 -11.06
N LEU A 135 -2.40 0.03 -10.00
CA LEU A 135 -2.11 0.72 -8.74
C LEU A 135 -1.85 -0.27 -7.59
N ALA A 136 -0.95 0.13 -6.72
CA ALA A 136 -0.67 -0.47 -5.41
C ALA A 136 -0.79 0.60 -4.32
N THR A 137 -0.82 0.17 -3.05
CA THR A 137 -0.93 1.10 -1.92
C THR A 137 0.42 1.49 -1.31
N ASN A 138 1.46 0.68 -1.50
CA ASN A 138 2.81 0.92 -1.03
C ASN A 138 3.84 0.07 -1.84
N PRO A 139 5.16 0.27 -1.66
CA PRO A 139 6.16 -0.49 -2.41
C PRO A 139 6.15 -2.00 -2.12
N GLU A 140 5.86 -2.40 -0.87
CA GLU A 140 5.83 -3.80 -0.46
C GLU A 140 4.67 -4.56 -1.13
N ASP A 141 3.53 -3.89 -1.33
CA ASP A 141 2.40 -4.42 -2.09
C ASP A 141 2.79 -4.68 -3.56
N ILE A 142 3.62 -3.82 -4.18
CA ILE A 142 4.17 -4.05 -5.52
C ILE A 142 5.08 -5.29 -5.52
N GLU A 143 6.04 -5.36 -4.59
CA GLU A 143 6.95 -6.50 -4.46
C GLU A 143 6.20 -7.82 -4.24
N GLY A 144 5.20 -7.82 -3.36
CA GLY A 144 4.38 -9.00 -3.08
C GLY A 144 3.56 -9.43 -4.29
N VAL A 145 2.82 -8.50 -4.90
CA VAL A 145 1.92 -8.79 -6.03
C VAL A 145 2.68 -9.20 -7.28
N ILE A 146 3.81 -8.55 -7.60
CA ILE A 146 4.59 -8.92 -8.78
C ILE A 146 5.10 -10.36 -8.67
N ALA A 147 5.65 -10.77 -7.54
CA ALA A 147 6.20 -12.13 -7.40
C ALA A 147 5.11 -13.20 -7.30
N SER A 148 4.07 -12.96 -6.50
CA SER A 148 3.08 -14.00 -6.20
C SER A 148 1.99 -14.16 -7.27
N ARG A 149 1.49 -13.05 -7.83
CA ARG A 149 0.24 -13.04 -8.63
C ARG A 149 0.45 -12.65 -10.07
N ILE A 150 1.29 -11.65 -10.35
CA ILE A 150 1.47 -11.10 -11.70
C ILE A 150 2.63 -11.75 -12.45
N SER A 151 3.57 -12.32 -11.73
CA SER A 151 4.49 -13.29 -12.29
C SER A 151 3.92 -14.69 -12.20
N TYR A 152 3.37 -15.07 -11.03
CA TYR A 152 2.78 -16.37 -10.72
C TYR A 152 3.45 -17.55 -11.45
N MET A 153 4.69 -17.87 -11.06
CA MET A 153 5.53 -18.90 -11.71
C MET A 153 5.66 -20.19 -10.87
N PRO A 154 4.59 -20.99 -10.73
CA PRO A 154 4.66 -22.25 -10.01
C PRO A 154 5.12 -23.41 -10.92
N LEU A 155 5.42 -24.56 -10.31
CA LEU A 155 5.62 -25.81 -11.05
C LEU A 155 4.33 -26.31 -11.70
N VAL A 156 3.21 -26.15 -11.00
CA VAL A 156 1.83 -26.48 -11.43
C VAL A 156 0.91 -25.32 -11.07
N ARG A 157 -0.14 -25.06 -11.87
CA ARG A 157 -0.93 -23.82 -11.76
C ARG A 157 -2.39 -24.13 -11.43
N TRP A 158 -3.05 -23.22 -10.71
CA TRP A 158 -4.51 -23.20 -10.60
C TRP A 158 -5.15 -22.87 -11.96
N SER A 159 -6.25 -23.54 -12.31
CA SER A 159 -7.10 -23.09 -13.41
C SER A 159 -7.90 -21.84 -13.01
N PRO A 160 -8.53 -21.11 -13.96
CA PRO A 160 -9.32 -19.93 -13.64
C PRO A 160 -10.46 -20.19 -12.64
N HIS A 161 -11.00 -21.41 -12.58
CA HIS A 161 -12.05 -21.80 -11.60
C HIS A 161 -11.50 -22.67 -10.44
N GLY A 162 -10.17 -22.71 -10.25
CA GLY A 162 -9.51 -23.60 -9.30
C GLY A 162 -9.17 -24.94 -9.95
N TYR A 163 -10.14 -25.83 -10.13
CA TYR A 163 -9.88 -27.16 -10.70
C TYR A 163 -10.13 -27.26 -12.22
N PRO A 164 -9.38 -28.12 -12.94
CA PRO A 164 -8.28 -28.95 -12.44
C PRO A 164 -6.99 -28.13 -12.20
N ILE A 165 -6.04 -28.69 -11.45
CA ILE A 165 -4.65 -28.20 -11.45
C ILE A 165 -4.03 -28.50 -12.81
N VAL A 166 -3.32 -27.54 -13.39
CA VAL A 166 -2.83 -27.60 -14.77
C VAL A 166 -1.30 -27.57 -14.85
N PRO A 167 -0.69 -28.17 -15.88
CA PRO A 167 0.76 -28.09 -16.11
C PRO A 167 1.25 -26.66 -16.27
N HIS A 168 2.47 -26.41 -15.79
CA HIS A 168 3.13 -25.12 -15.92
C HIS A 168 4.63 -25.32 -16.20
N LEU A 169 5.57 -25.03 -15.29
CA LEU A 169 6.99 -25.35 -15.50
C LEU A 169 7.21 -26.88 -15.55
N ALA A 170 6.47 -27.63 -14.74
CA ALA A 170 6.36 -29.07 -14.87
C ALA A 170 5.33 -29.40 -15.95
N LYS A 171 5.73 -30.24 -16.92
CA LYS A 171 4.83 -30.72 -17.98
C LYS A 171 3.92 -31.86 -17.52
N SER A 172 4.37 -32.63 -16.52
CA SER A 172 3.64 -33.79 -16.01
C SER A 172 4.04 -34.11 -14.57
N TRP A 173 3.19 -34.86 -13.88
CA TRP A 173 3.44 -35.38 -12.54
C TRP A 173 2.79 -36.75 -12.33
N THR A 174 3.32 -37.50 -11.38
CA THR A 174 2.75 -38.77 -10.92
C THR A 174 2.85 -38.89 -9.41
N ALA A 175 1.79 -39.34 -8.75
CA ALA A 175 1.81 -39.72 -7.34
C ALA A 175 2.05 -41.23 -7.19
N SER A 176 2.78 -41.63 -6.15
CA SER A 176 2.82 -43.03 -5.72
C SER A 176 1.43 -43.49 -5.25
N PRO A 177 1.12 -44.81 -5.26
CA PRO A 177 -0.20 -45.31 -4.83
C PRO A 177 -0.62 -44.90 -3.42
N ASP A 178 0.34 -44.65 -2.53
CA ASP A 178 0.14 -44.17 -1.15
C ASP A 178 0.17 -42.64 -1.00
N SER A 179 0.33 -41.90 -2.11
CA SER A 179 0.43 -40.44 -2.16
C SER A 179 1.55 -39.83 -1.29
N ARG A 180 2.61 -40.60 -1.01
CA ARG A 180 3.79 -40.15 -0.24
C ARG A 180 4.90 -39.60 -1.11
N VAL A 181 4.97 -40.03 -2.37
CA VAL A 181 6.00 -39.60 -3.33
C VAL A 181 5.31 -38.96 -4.53
N TRP A 182 5.69 -37.72 -4.82
CA TRP A 182 5.23 -36.99 -6.00
C TRP A 182 6.42 -36.75 -6.92
N THR A 183 6.37 -37.31 -8.13
CA THR A 183 7.42 -37.14 -9.14
C THR A 183 6.94 -36.15 -10.18
N LEU A 184 7.67 -35.05 -10.37
CA LEU A 184 7.38 -34.01 -11.35
C LEU A 184 8.46 -34.00 -12.44
N THR A 185 8.03 -33.87 -13.70
CA THR A 185 8.93 -33.75 -14.85
C THR A 185 8.84 -32.33 -15.42
N LEU A 186 9.98 -31.65 -15.48
CA LEU A 186 10.15 -30.32 -16.05
C LEU A 186 10.10 -30.35 -17.57
N ARG A 187 9.74 -29.21 -18.17
CA ARG A 187 9.85 -29.00 -19.62
C ARG A 187 11.31 -28.95 -20.05
N ARG A 188 11.61 -29.52 -21.21
CA ARG A 188 12.95 -29.48 -21.79
C ARG A 188 13.23 -28.12 -22.46
N GLY A 189 14.40 -27.56 -22.17
CA GLY A 189 14.90 -26.33 -22.80
C GLY A 189 14.50 -25.03 -22.09
N LEU A 190 13.96 -25.11 -20.88
CA LEU A 190 13.69 -23.93 -20.05
C LEU A 190 14.96 -23.12 -19.79
N ARG A 191 14.83 -21.79 -19.83
CA ARG A 191 15.92 -20.85 -19.58
C ARG A 191 15.47 -19.71 -18.68
N TRP A 192 16.39 -19.27 -17.82
CA TRP A 192 16.27 -18.02 -17.08
C TRP A 192 16.29 -16.81 -18.03
N SER A 193 15.86 -15.63 -17.54
CA SER A 193 15.83 -14.39 -18.34
C SER A 193 17.19 -13.92 -18.86
N ASP A 194 18.29 -14.44 -18.34
CA ASP A 194 19.66 -14.20 -18.82
C ASP A 194 20.15 -15.27 -19.84
N GLY A 195 19.28 -16.21 -20.21
CA GLY A 195 19.53 -17.27 -21.19
C GLY A 195 20.17 -18.54 -20.62
N GLN A 196 20.52 -18.57 -19.32
CA GLN A 196 21.09 -19.75 -18.69
C GLN A 196 20.03 -20.86 -18.53
N PRO A 197 20.40 -22.15 -18.66
CA PRO A 197 19.45 -23.25 -18.50
C PRO A 197 18.80 -23.26 -17.11
N PHE A 198 17.51 -23.58 -17.05
CA PHE A 198 16.80 -23.90 -15.82
C PHE A 198 16.69 -25.41 -15.66
N THR A 199 17.15 -25.95 -14.54
CA THR A 199 17.15 -27.40 -14.24
C THR A 199 16.69 -27.67 -12.81
N THR A 200 16.58 -28.95 -12.44
CA THR A 200 16.36 -29.34 -11.04
C THR A 200 17.46 -28.83 -10.09
N ASP A 201 18.65 -28.48 -10.58
CA ASP A 201 19.72 -27.92 -9.74
C ASP A 201 19.30 -26.59 -9.12
N ASP A 202 18.46 -25.80 -9.81
CA ASP A 202 17.91 -24.54 -9.29
C ASP A 202 16.87 -24.76 -8.19
N ILE A 203 16.13 -25.89 -8.24
CA ILE A 203 15.20 -26.32 -7.19
C ILE A 203 16.00 -26.81 -5.98
N MET A 204 17.02 -27.64 -6.20
CA MET A 204 17.87 -28.15 -5.13
C MET A 204 18.67 -27.03 -4.47
N PHE A 205 19.18 -26.07 -5.23
CA PHE A 205 19.87 -24.90 -4.69
C PHE A 205 18.95 -24.09 -3.77
N TRP A 206 17.72 -23.79 -4.24
CA TRP A 206 16.73 -23.12 -3.40
C TRP A 206 16.41 -23.93 -2.14
N TRP A 207 16.21 -25.23 -2.25
CA TRP A 207 15.85 -26.06 -1.10
C TRP A 207 16.97 -26.15 -0.07
N ASP A 208 18.17 -26.56 -0.48
CA ASP A 208 19.28 -26.85 0.42
C ASP A 208 19.93 -25.57 0.96
N TRP A 209 20.06 -24.54 0.12
CA TRP A 209 20.87 -23.35 0.42
C TRP A 209 20.06 -22.07 0.64
N GLU A 210 18.74 -22.07 0.41
CA GLU A 210 17.89 -20.98 0.88
C GLU A 210 16.89 -21.45 1.91
N ALA A 211 15.97 -22.32 1.53
CA ALA A 211 14.86 -22.74 2.39
C ALA A 211 15.39 -23.40 3.67
N MET A 212 16.34 -24.33 3.56
CA MET A 212 16.90 -25.03 4.72
C MET A 212 17.99 -24.24 5.45
N TYR A 213 18.81 -23.47 4.75
CA TYR A 213 19.81 -22.61 5.38
C TYR A 213 19.16 -21.53 6.26
N PHE A 214 18.16 -20.83 5.74
CA PHE A 214 17.41 -19.82 6.49
C PHE A 214 16.29 -20.42 7.36
N LYS A 215 16.09 -21.76 7.34
CA LYS A 215 15.13 -22.44 8.22
C LYS A 215 15.44 -22.24 9.70
N SER A 216 16.71 -22.14 10.06
CA SER A 216 17.22 -21.87 11.41
C SER A 216 17.89 -20.49 11.54
N GLY A 217 17.76 -19.65 10.51
CA GLY A 217 18.50 -18.41 10.32
C GLY A 217 17.63 -17.16 10.19
N ASN A 218 18.29 -16.01 10.16
CA ASN A 218 17.78 -14.73 10.64
C ASN A 218 16.81 -13.95 9.77
N LEU A 219 16.27 -14.42 8.63
CA LEU A 219 15.26 -13.69 7.84
C LEU A 219 14.55 -14.64 6.86
N SER A 220 13.27 -14.97 7.08
CA SER A 220 12.52 -15.83 6.14
C SER A 220 11.85 -15.01 5.03
N PHE A 221 12.50 -14.92 3.87
CA PHE A 221 11.96 -14.30 2.63
C PHE A 221 11.53 -15.35 1.57
N THR A 222 11.52 -16.63 1.95
CA THR A 222 11.19 -17.78 1.09
C THR A 222 10.09 -18.64 1.73
N SER A 223 9.06 -19.01 0.97
CA SER A 223 7.97 -19.86 1.46
C SER A 223 8.22 -21.32 1.12
N TYR A 224 8.44 -22.16 2.14
CA TYR A 224 8.53 -23.62 2.00
C TYR A 224 7.35 -24.34 2.68
N SER A 225 6.27 -23.61 2.98
CA SER A 225 5.11 -24.13 3.70
C SER A 225 4.42 -25.31 3.00
N PHE A 226 4.48 -25.40 1.67
CA PHE A 226 3.97 -26.54 0.91
C PHE A 226 4.74 -27.85 1.15
N MET A 227 5.95 -27.77 1.71
CA MET A 227 6.74 -28.94 2.13
C MET A 227 6.47 -29.35 3.57
N GLN A 228 5.75 -28.52 4.34
CA GLN A 228 5.28 -28.89 5.67
C GLN A 228 3.98 -29.66 5.53
N HIS A 229 4.00 -30.94 5.92
CA HIS A 229 2.83 -31.80 5.87
C HIS A 229 2.68 -32.54 7.18
N ALA A 230 1.50 -32.45 7.79
CA ALA A 230 1.18 -33.04 9.07
C ALA A 230 2.36 -32.87 10.04
N GLY A 231 2.69 -31.63 10.42
CA GLY A 231 3.72 -31.30 11.43
C GLY A 231 5.15 -31.81 11.18
N ARG A 232 5.46 -32.29 9.96
CA ARG A 232 6.79 -32.73 9.57
C ARG A 232 7.18 -32.06 8.26
N LEU A 233 8.49 -31.90 8.07
CA LEU A 233 9.02 -31.40 6.82
C LEU A 233 9.30 -32.57 5.87
N GLY A 234 8.79 -32.50 4.64
CA GLY A 234 9.16 -33.41 3.57
C GLY A 234 10.60 -33.20 3.09
N ARG A 235 11.02 -33.98 2.10
CA ARG A 235 12.32 -33.84 1.43
C ARG A 235 12.17 -33.77 -0.08
N ILE A 236 13.14 -33.16 -0.74
CA ILE A 236 13.24 -33.06 -2.19
C ILE A 236 14.41 -33.93 -2.65
N GLU A 237 14.18 -34.77 -3.66
CA GLU A 237 15.19 -35.64 -4.24
C GLU A 237 15.31 -35.34 -5.74
N GLN A 238 16.51 -35.00 -6.20
CA GLN A 238 16.82 -34.90 -7.62
C GLN A 238 16.99 -36.30 -8.21
N VAL A 239 16.26 -36.62 -9.28
CA VAL A 239 16.39 -37.89 -10.02
C VAL A 239 17.34 -37.70 -11.20
N ASP A 240 17.10 -36.66 -11.98
CA ASP A 240 17.89 -36.24 -13.14
C ASP A 240 17.68 -34.71 -13.37
N PRO A 241 18.36 -34.06 -14.33
CA PRO A 241 18.25 -32.61 -14.55
C PRO A 241 16.84 -32.07 -14.84
N LEU A 242 15.88 -32.92 -15.20
CA LEU A 242 14.50 -32.56 -15.52
C LEU A 242 13.47 -33.25 -14.61
N THR A 243 13.89 -34.12 -13.69
CA THR A 243 12.97 -34.89 -12.85
C THR A 243 13.29 -34.70 -11.38
N VAL A 244 12.28 -34.24 -10.62
CA VAL A 244 12.38 -34.01 -9.17
C VAL A 244 11.28 -34.78 -8.43
N ARG A 245 11.62 -35.32 -7.26
CA ARG A 245 10.70 -36.02 -6.38
C ARG A 245 10.52 -35.27 -5.07
N PHE A 246 9.27 -35.15 -4.64
CA PHE A 246 8.88 -34.65 -3.33
C PHE A 246 8.40 -35.83 -2.49
N VAL A 247 9.04 -36.04 -1.35
CA VAL A 247 8.81 -37.22 -0.50
C VAL A 247 8.35 -36.81 0.88
N PHE A 248 7.24 -37.41 1.31
CA PHE A 248 6.58 -37.19 2.59
C PHE A 248 6.51 -38.50 3.39
N GLU A 249 6.52 -38.39 4.72
CA GLU A 249 6.37 -39.55 5.61
C GLU A 249 4.93 -40.07 5.61
N ASP A 250 3.96 -39.16 5.56
CA ASP A 250 2.53 -39.44 5.57
C ASP A 250 1.91 -39.16 4.19
N PRO A 251 0.78 -39.81 3.81
CA PRO A 251 0.07 -39.52 2.56
C PRO A 251 -0.26 -38.04 2.44
N HIS A 252 0.19 -37.39 1.36
CA HIS A 252 -0.05 -35.97 1.11
C HIS A 252 -0.90 -35.77 -0.14
N THR A 253 -2.20 -35.99 0.00
CA THR A 253 -3.17 -35.99 -1.11
C THR A 253 -3.57 -34.59 -1.63
N LEU A 254 -3.10 -33.51 -0.99
CA LEU A 254 -3.31 -32.11 -1.39
C LEU A 254 -2.00 -31.39 -1.77
N PHE A 255 -0.96 -32.17 -2.09
CA PHE A 255 0.36 -31.62 -2.39
C PHE A 255 0.32 -30.66 -3.59
N LEU A 256 -0.38 -31.03 -4.67
CA LEU A 256 -0.48 -30.19 -5.86
C LEU A 256 -1.18 -28.87 -5.60
N GLU A 257 -2.25 -28.88 -4.80
CA GLU A 257 -2.97 -27.67 -4.41
C GLU A 257 -2.09 -26.73 -3.58
N ARG A 258 -1.31 -27.27 -2.63
CA ARG A 258 -0.34 -26.47 -1.86
C ARG A 258 0.77 -25.93 -2.74
N LEU A 259 1.26 -26.74 -3.68
CA LEU A 259 2.29 -26.35 -4.64
C LEU A 259 1.80 -25.27 -5.61
N ALA A 260 0.56 -25.38 -6.12
CA ALA A 260 -0.08 -24.36 -6.97
C ALA A 260 -0.36 -23.05 -6.24
N SER A 261 -0.50 -23.13 -4.91
CA SER A 261 -0.66 -21.99 -4.00
C SER A 261 0.68 -21.48 -3.45
N SER A 262 1.81 -21.86 -4.06
CA SER A 262 3.14 -21.42 -3.69
C SER A 262 3.79 -20.62 -4.81
N TRP A 263 4.58 -19.61 -4.47
CA TRP A 263 5.23 -18.70 -5.43
C TRP A 263 6.76 -18.75 -5.40
N ASP A 264 7.36 -19.55 -4.53
CA ASP A 264 8.81 -19.71 -4.38
C ASP A 264 9.16 -21.20 -4.24
N CYS A 265 9.75 -21.80 -5.28
CA CYS A 265 10.21 -23.20 -5.24
C CYS A 265 11.52 -23.45 -6.00
N PHE A 266 12.19 -22.38 -6.47
CA PHE A 266 13.45 -22.44 -7.21
C PHE A 266 14.14 -21.06 -7.25
N ARG A 267 15.45 -21.07 -7.55
CA ARG A 267 16.32 -19.89 -7.57
C ARG A 267 17.43 -20.05 -8.61
N PRO A 268 17.90 -18.97 -9.26
CA PRO A 268 18.97 -19.07 -10.26
C PRO A 268 20.29 -19.37 -9.57
N ALA A 269 20.64 -20.66 -9.48
CA ALA A 269 21.80 -21.13 -8.73
C ALA A 269 23.10 -20.52 -9.28
N HIS A 270 23.20 -20.40 -10.61
CA HIS A 270 24.35 -19.79 -11.29
C HIS A 270 24.58 -18.33 -10.91
N TYR A 271 23.52 -17.59 -10.56
CA TYR A 271 23.61 -16.19 -10.16
C TYR A 271 23.83 -16.02 -8.66
N LEU A 272 23.04 -16.70 -7.82
CA LEU A 272 23.01 -16.45 -6.38
C LEU A 272 24.12 -17.17 -5.60
N ARG A 273 24.62 -18.30 -6.09
CA ARG A 273 25.63 -19.11 -5.38
C ARG A 273 26.87 -18.32 -4.96
N LYS A 274 27.35 -17.40 -5.81
CA LYS A 274 28.53 -16.56 -5.54
C LYS A 274 28.34 -15.53 -4.42
N PHE A 275 27.09 -15.21 -4.07
CA PHE A 275 26.74 -14.29 -2.99
C PHE A 275 26.29 -15.01 -1.72
N HIS A 276 26.11 -16.33 -1.77
CA HIS A 276 25.62 -17.10 -0.63
C HIS A 276 26.65 -17.08 0.52
N PRO A 277 26.24 -16.81 1.77
CA PRO A 277 27.16 -16.66 2.90
C PRO A 277 28.14 -17.81 3.09
N GLN A 278 27.69 -19.05 2.88
CA GLN A 278 28.52 -20.25 3.05
C GLN A 278 29.19 -20.76 1.77
N LEU A 279 28.63 -20.47 0.59
CA LEU A 279 29.10 -21.06 -0.69
C LEU A 279 29.84 -20.05 -1.56
N GLY A 280 29.62 -18.77 -1.33
CA GLY A 280 30.10 -17.68 -2.17
C GLY A 280 31.56 -17.33 -1.92
N ASP A 281 32.09 -16.48 -2.79
CA ASP A 281 33.42 -15.92 -2.66
C ASP A 281 33.41 -14.85 -1.56
N GLN A 282 34.10 -15.13 -0.45
CA GLN A 282 34.16 -14.26 0.71
C GLN A 282 34.80 -12.89 0.39
N ALA A 283 35.72 -12.82 -0.57
CA ALA A 283 36.31 -11.55 -1.00
C ALA A 283 35.30 -10.71 -1.78
N LEU A 284 34.53 -11.34 -2.68
CA LEU A 284 33.43 -10.69 -3.38
C LEU A 284 32.36 -10.19 -2.40
N ILE A 285 31.94 -11.03 -1.46
CA ILE A 285 30.94 -10.71 -0.44
C ILE A 285 31.42 -9.51 0.39
N ALA A 286 32.65 -9.55 0.92
CA ALA A 286 33.19 -8.45 1.70
C ALA A 286 33.30 -7.14 0.90
N ALA A 287 33.70 -7.22 -0.38
CA ALA A 287 33.77 -6.05 -1.26
C ALA A 287 32.38 -5.45 -1.54
N GLN A 288 31.38 -6.28 -1.80
CA GLN A 288 30.00 -5.84 -2.05
C GLN A 288 29.33 -5.29 -0.78
N MET A 289 29.52 -5.96 0.36
CA MET A 289 29.06 -5.45 1.66
C MET A 289 29.64 -4.07 1.95
N LYS A 290 30.94 -3.88 1.73
CA LYS A 290 31.59 -2.57 1.89
C LYS A 290 31.05 -1.53 0.91
N ALA A 291 30.82 -1.91 -0.34
CA ALA A 291 30.27 -1.01 -1.36
C ALA A 291 28.82 -0.60 -1.07
N MET A 292 28.01 -1.50 -0.51
CA MET A 292 26.60 -1.30 -0.21
C MET A 292 26.31 -0.95 1.26
N ASN A 293 27.36 -0.71 2.06
CA ASN A 293 27.26 -0.45 3.50
C ASN A 293 26.33 -1.46 4.22
N LEU A 294 26.53 -2.75 3.96
CA LEU A 294 25.73 -3.83 4.53
C LEU A 294 26.42 -4.46 5.75
N PRO A 295 25.65 -4.75 6.82
CA PRO A 295 26.22 -5.22 8.09
C PRO A 295 26.62 -6.71 8.08
N SER A 296 26.03 -7.53 7.21
CA SER A 296 26.28 -8.98 7.15
C SER A 296 26.22 -9.55 5.73
N ALA A 297 26.79 -10.74 5.55
CA ALA A 297 26.70 -11.50 4.30
C ALA A 297 25.24 -11.92 3.99
N ASP A 298 24.45 -12.22 5.02
CA ASP A 298 23.02 -12.52 4.89
C ASP A 298 22.25 -11.30 4.34
N ALA A 299 22.55 -10.09 4.85
CA ALA A 299 21.96 -8.87 4.34
C ALA A 299 22.33 -8.59 2.87
N LEU A 300 23.55 -8.94 2.46
CA LEU A 300 23.94 -8.91 1.04
C LEU A 300 23.13 -9.91 0.23
N TYR A 301 23.06 -11.17 0.67
CA TYR A 301 22.31 -12.20 -0.05
C TYR A 301 20.85 -11.80 -0.26
N ILE A 302 20.18 -11.29 0.77
CA ILE A 302 18.80 -10.80 0.72
C ILE A 302 18.66 -9.63 -0.25
N ARG A 303 19.62 -8.70 -0.25
CA ARG A 303 19.66 -7.60 -1.20
C ARG A 303 19.78 -8.11 -2.63
N MET A 304 20.55 -9.17 -2.87
CA MET A 304 20.67 -9.80 -4.18
C MET A 304 19.41 -10.55 -4.60
N VAL A 305 18.70 -11.20 -3.66
CA VAL A 305 17.42 -11.91 -3.93
C VAL A 305 16.25 -10.96 -4.20
N ASN A 306 16.33 -9.72 -3.69
CA ASN A 306 15.27 -8.72 -3.74
C ASN A 306 14.52 -8.65 -5.09
N ARG A 307 13.19 -8.55 -5.03
CA ARG A 307 12.29 -8.62 -6.20
C ARG A 307 12.46 -7.46 -7.18
N LEU A 308 12.99 -6.34 -6.70
CA LEU A 308 13.35 -5.15 -7.46
C LEU A 308 14.88 -5.06 -7.69
N ASN A 309 15.60 -6.18 -7.69
CA ASN A 309 16.96 -6.27 -8.21
C ASN A 309 16.94 -6.52 -9.73
N PRO A 310 17.36 -5.56 -10.58
CA PRO A 310 17.33 -5.75 -12.02
C PRO A 310 18.37 -6.74 -12.56
N GLU A 311 19.38 -7.09 -11.76
CA GLU A 311 20.41 -8.06 -12.14
C GLU A 311 20.00 -9.50 -11.81
N HIS A 312 18.91 -9.71 -11.06
CA HIS A 312 18.46 -11.04 -10.65
C HIS A 312 17.71 -11.73 -11.81
N PRO A 313 18.21 -12.86 -12.36
CA PRO A 313 17.52 -13.58 -13.41
C PRO A 313 16.17 -14.12 -12.95
N ARG A 314 15.12 -14.04 -13.78
CA ARG A 314 13.77 -14.47 -13.43
C ARG A 314 13.19 -15.41 -14.49
N MET A 315 12.28 -16.28 -14.06
CA MET A 315 11.39 -17.06 -14.95
C MET A 315 10.10 -16.31 -15.28
N TRP A 316 9.92 -15.10 -14.74
CA TRP A 316 8.68 -14.32 -14.82
C TRP A 316 8.37 -13.87 -16.25
N PRO A 317 7.09 -13.67 -16.63
CA PRO A 317 6.67 -13.16 -17.94
C PRO A 317 7.14 -11.73 -18.17
N TRP A 318 7.22 -10.93 -17.10
CA TRP A 318 7.81 -9.59 -17.10
C TRP A 318 8.90 -9.51 -16.04
N ILE A 319 10.03 -8.88 -16.39
CA ILE A 319 11.24 -8.74 -15.58
C ILE A 319 11.50 -7.27 -15.27
N TYR A 320 12.13 -7.04 -14.13
CA TYR A 320 12.57 -5.71 -13.73
C TYR A 320 13.95 -5.45 -14.33
N THR A 321 14.09 -4.42 -15.17
CA THR A 321 15.37 -4.09 -15.83
C THR A 321 15.90 -2.71 -15.44
N GLU A 322 15.05 -1.86 -14.86
CA GLU A 322 15.37 -0.47 -14.50
C GLU A 322 15.10 -0.22 -13.02
N TYR A 323 16.16 -0.04 -12.23
CA TYR A 323 16.07 0.27 -10.81
C TYR A 323 15.53 1.67 -10.59
N ARG A 324 14.49 1.72 -9.76
CA ARG A 324 13.94 2.92 -9.16
C ARG A 324 13.80 2.70 -7.67
N SER A 325 14.10 3.73 -6.90
CA SER A 325 13.95 3.74 -5.45
C SER A 325 12.51 4.04 -5.00
N SER A 326 11.68 4.59 -5.88
CA SER A 326 10.28 4.87 -5.62
C SER A 326 9.43 4.59 -6.86
N ALA A 327 8.14 4.38 -6.62
CA ALA A 327 7.16 4.17 -7.67
C ALA A 327 7.10 5.39 -8.62
N PRO A 328 6.74 5.15 -9.90
CA PRO A 328 6.25 3.88 -10.43
C PRO A 328 7.37 2.88 -10.76
N HIS A 329 7.07 1.59 -10.64
CA HIS A 329 7.95 0.49 -11.04
C HIS A 329 7.46 -0.17 -12.33
N GLY A 330 8.33 -0.22 -13.33
CA GLY A 330 8.05 -0.82 -14.64
C GLY A 330 8.73 -2.18 -14.81
N PHE A 331 7.97 -3.16 -15.28
CA PHE A 331 8.45 -4.50 -15.63
C PHE A 331 8.25 -4.72 -17.12
N VAL A 332 9.29 -5.17 -17.81
CA VAL A 332 9.29 -5.36 -19.27
C VAL A 332 9.25 -6.84 -19.61
N ARG A 333 8.75 -7.21 -20.79
CA ARG A 333 8.64 -8.62 -21.20
C ARG A 333 9.96 -9.39 -21.06
N ASN A 334 9.88 -10.64 -20.64
CA ASN A 334 11.03 -11.52 -20.56
C ASN A 334 11.33 -12.15 -21.94
N PRO A 335 12.52 -11.92 -22.53
CA PRO A 335 12.88 -12.55 -23.79
C PRO A 335 13.05 -14.07 -23.69
N TYR A 336 13.25 -14.66 -22.52
CA TYR A 336 13.33 -16.13 -22.40
C TYR A 336 12.06 -16.75 -21.84
N TYR A 337 10.92 -16.03 -21.87
CA TYR A 337 9.66 -16.61 -21.44
C TYR A 337 9.28 -17.80 -22.31
N PHE A 338 9.00 -18.92 -21.65
CA PHE A 338 8.93 -20.26 -22.27
C PHE A 338 7.56 -20.62 -22.83
N ALA A 339 6.57 -19.72 -22.70
CA ALA A 339 5.21 -19.97 -23.18
C ALA A 339 4.98 -19.37 -24.57
N VAL A 340 4.13 -20.04 -25.34
CA VAL A 340 3.68 -19.63 -26.68
C VAL A 340 2.16 -19.75 -26.77
N ASP A 341 1.57 -19.03 -27.71
CA ASP A 341 0.19 -19.25 -28.11
C ASP A 341 0.05 -20.49 -29.03
N PRO A 342 -1.18 -20.94 -29.39
CA PRO A 342 -1.37 -22.09 -30.28
C PRO A 342 -0.80 -21.91 -31.69
N GLN A 343 -0.44 -20.68 -32.08
CA GLN A 343 0.18 -20.33 -33.36
C GLN A 343 1.70 -20.14 -33.25
N GLY A 344 2.31 -20.43 -32.09
CA GLY A 344 3.75 -20.35 -31.88
C GLY A 344 4.27 -18.93 -31.67
N ASN A 345 3.40 -17.97 -31.32
CA ASN A 345 3.81 -16.62 -30.91
C ASN A 345 4.26 -16.65 -29.44
N GLN A 346 5.49 -16.25 -29.16
CA GLN A 346 6.04 -16.13 -27.81
C GLN A 346 5.20 -15.20 -26.94
N LEU A 347 4.83 -15.65 -25.74
CA LEU A 347 4.14 -14.84 -24.74
C LEU A 347 5.13 -14.14 -23.79
N PRO A 348 4.70 -13.17 -22.96
CA PRO A 348 3.36 -12.54 -22.93
C PRO A 348 3.07 -11.77 -24.23
N TYR A 349 1.84 -11.31 -24.49
CA TYR A 349 1.60 -10.34 -25.58
C TYR A 349 1.99 -8.92 -25.19
N LEU A 350 1.68 -8.50 -23.96
CA LEU A 350 2.01 -7.17 -23.46
C LEU A 350 3.52 -6.98 -23.29
N ASP A 351 4.00 -5.80 -23.67
CA ASP A 351 5.41 -5.41 -23.55
C ASP A 351 5.80 -5.04 -22.13
N ARG A 352 4.85 -4.48 -21.36
CA ARG A 352 5.16 -3.84 -20.08
C ARG A 352 4.01 -3.92 -19.08
N VAL A 353 4.36 -4.11 -17.80
CA VAL A 353 3.47 -3.89 -16.65
C VAL A 353 4.01 -2.73 -15.83
N LEU A 354 3.15 -1.79 -15.45
CA LEU A 354 3.52 -0.59 -14.72
C LEU A 354 2.69 -0.48 -13.44
N PHE A 355 3.38 -0.42 -12.30
CA PHE A 355 2.78 -0.16 -11.00
C PHE A 355 3.06 1.25 -10.53
N ASP A 356 2.00 2.00 -10.21
CA ASP A 356 2.09 3.27 -9.48
C ASP A 356 1.50 3.11 -8.07
N ILE A 357 1.81 4.04 -7.16
CA ILE A 357 1.33 4.01 -5.77
C ILE A 357 0.30 5.10 -5.53
N LYS A 358 -0.89 4.72 -5.05
CA LYS A 358 -1.92 5.65 -4.57
C LYS A 358 -2.51 5.15 -3.26
N ASN A 359 -3.03 6.07 -2.45
CA ASN A 359 -3.78 5.70 -1.24
C ASN A 359 -5.03 4.90 -1.61
N HIS A 360 -5.47 4.01 -0.72
CA HIS A 360 -6.59 3.09 -0.95
C HIS A 360 -7.84 3.79 -1.52
N ALA A 361 -8.31 4.85 -0.85
CA ALA A 361 -9.47 5.63 -1.30
C ALA A 361 -9.29 6.29 -2.68
N MET A 362 -8.05 6.52 -3.13
CA MET A 362 -7.77 7.13 -4.43
C MET A 362 -7.75 6.11 -5.58
N ILE A 363 -7.68 4.82 -5.29
CA ILE A 363 -7.69 3.77 -6.32
C ILE A 363 -9.05 3.75 -7.03
N SER A 364 -10.15 3.75 -6.29
CA SER A 364 -11.52 3.76 -6.85
C SER A 364 -11.80 5.01 -7.68
N ALA A 365 -11.31 6.18 -7.26
CA ALA A 365 -11.42 7.41 -8.05
C ALA A 365 -10.58 7.39 -9.34
N ALA A 366 -9.39 6.77 -9.31
CA ALA A 366 -8.55 6.58 -10.49
C ALA A 366 -9.15 5.59 -11.49
N ILE A 367 -9.84 4.55 -10.99
CA ILE A 367 -10.62 3.64 -11.84
C ILE A 367 -11.82 4.39 -12.44
N ALA A 368 -12.55 5.15 -11.61
CA ALA A 368 -13.69 5.93 -12.04
C ALA A 368 -13.33 6.93 -13.15
N SER A 369 -12.11 7.49 -13.15
CA SER A 369 -11.63 8.39 -14.21
C SER A 369 -11.07 7.68 -15.45
N GLY A 370 -10.99 6.34 -15.44
CA GLY A 370 -10.45 5.53 -16.54
C GLY A 370 -8.92 5.54 -16.63
N GLU A 371 -8.20 5.85 -15.55
CA GLU A 371 -6.72 5.91 -15.51
C GLU A 371 -6.07 4.52 -15.64
N ILE A 372 -6.78 3.47 -15.24
CA ILE A 372 -6.24 2.12 -15.02
C ILE A 372 -6.60 1.18 -16.17
N THR A 373 -5.69 0.26 -16.51
CA THR A 373 -5.90 -0.73 -17.58
C THR A 373 -6.75 -1.90 -17.10
N MET A 374 -6.29 -2.61 -16.08
CA MET A 374 -7.04 -3.67 -15.41
C MET A 374 -6.62 -3.70 -13.95
N GLN A 375 -7.61 -3.67 -13.06
CA GLN A 375 -7.40 -3.68 -11.61
C GLN A 375 -8.39 -4.63 -10.97
N ASP A 376 -7.87 -5.50 -10.11
CA ASP A 376 -8.62 -6.51 -9.39
C ASP A 376 -8.42 -6.44 -7.87
N ARG A 377 -7.40 -5.68 -7.43
CA ARG A 377 -6.95 -5.54 -6.05
C ARG A 377 -7.21 -4.12 -5.55
N HIS A 378 -7.57 -3.99 -4.28
CA HIS A 378 -7.93 -2.71 -3.64
C HIS A 378 -9.14 -2.02 -4.29
N ILE A 379 -10.11 -2.84 -4.71
CA ILE A 379 -11.42 -2.39 -5.19
C ILE A 379 -12.46 -3.03 -4.29
N ASP A 380 -13.23 -2.19 -3.61
CA ASP A 380 -14.28 -2.64 -2.69
C ASP A 380 -15.64 -2.61 -3.39
N PHE A 381 -16.54 -3.53 -3.00
CA PHE A 381 -17.88 -3.58 -3.58
C PHE A 381 -18.73 -2.35 -3.23
N GLU A 382 -18.36 -1.61 -2.19
CA GLU A 382 -18.97 -0.34 -1.79
C GLU A 382 -18.86 0.73 -2.90
N ASP A 383 -17.78 0.70 -3.69
CA ASP A 383 -17.56 1.62 -4.81
C ASP A 383 -18.34 1.23 -6.08
N TYR A 384 -19.06 0.10 -6.08
CA TYR A 384 -19.72 -0.43 -7.26
C TYR A 384 -20.62 0.60 -7.96
N THR A 385 -21.42 1.35 -7.22
CA THR A 385 -22.35 2.33 -7.81
C THR A 385 -21.60 3.45 -8.53
N LEU A 386 -20.53 3.96 -7.92
CA LEU A 386 -19.67 4.98 -8.54
C LEU A 386 -19.07 4.43 -9.83
N LEU A 387 -18.38 3.29 -9.74
CA LEU A 387 -17.70 2.69 -10.87
C LEU A 387 -18.67 2.29 -11.99
N ALA A 388 -19.81 1.69 -11.67
CA ALA A 388 -20.80 1.29 -12.66
C ALA A 388 -21.44 2.50 -13.36
N SER A 389 -21.61 3.62 -12.65
CA SER A 389 -22.17 4.85 -13.23
C SER A 389 -21.20 5.56 -14.18
N GLU A 390 -19.90 5.46 -13.92
CA GLU A 390 -18.85 6.11 -14.72
C GLU A 390 -18.31 5.22 -15.84
N ALA A 391 -18.42 3.90 -15.71
CA ALA A 391 -17.96 2.91 -16.69
C ALA A 391 -18.33 3.25 -18.15
N PRO A 392 -19.61 3.54 -18.50
CA PRO A 392 -19.98 3.88 -19.87
C PRO A 392 -19.39 5.20 -20.37
N ARG A 393 -19.15 6.17 -19.47
CA ARG A 393 -18.60 7.49 -19.80
C ARG A 393 -17.09 7.45 -20.00
N ARG A 394 -16.41 6.56 -19.29
CA ARG A 394 -14.95 6.55 -19.14
C ARG A 394 -14.27 5.40 -19.86
N GLY A 395 -15.04 4.50 -20.47
CA GLY A 395 -14.56 3.46 -21.38
C GLY A 395 -13.91 2.28 -20.65
N TYR A 396 -14.61 1.72 -19.67
CA TYR A 396 -14.23 0.48 -19.01
C TYR A 396 -15.46 -0.35 -18.64
N ARG A 397 -15.26 -1.64 -18.42
CA ARG A 397 -16.27 -2.60 -17.94
C ARG A 397 -15.91 -3.12 -16.55
N LEU A 398 -16.94 -3.46 -15.78
CA LEU A 398 -16.81 -4.14 -14.48
C LEU A 398 -17.15 -5.61 -14.62
N LEU A 399 -16.22 -6.47 -14.23
CA LEU A 399 -16.43 -7.92 -14.10
C LEU A 399 -16.63 -8.27 -12.63
N HIS A 400 -17.33 -9.37 -12.40
CA HIS A 400 -17.70 -9.86 -11.09
C HIS A 400 -17.18 -11.29 -10.95
N TRP A 401 -16.03 -11.45 -10.30
CA TRP A 401 -15.44 -12.77 -10.09
C TRP A 401 -15.97 -13.40 -8.80
N PHE A 402 -15.96 -14.73 -8.75
CA PHE A 402 -16.45 -15.48 -7.60
C PHE A 402 -15.48 -15.32 -6.44
N ASN A 403 -15.92 -14.75 -5.33
CA ASN A 403 -15.09 -14.55 -4.16
C ASN A 403 -14.88 -15.88 -3.41
N ALA A 404 -13.62 -16.30 -3.25
CA ALA A 404 -13.24 -17.51 -2.53
C ALA A 404 -13.42 -17.35 -1.01
N SER A 405 -13.34 -16.10 -0.52
CA SER A 405 -13.71 -15.74 0.85
C SER A 405 -15.22 -15.78 1.01
N ARG A 406 -15.74 -16.40 2.08
CA ARG A 406 -17.19 -16.62 2.28
C ARG A 406 -17.86 -15.61 3.20
N THR A 407 -17.12 -14.66 3.74
CA THR A 407 -17.66 -13.55 4.53
C THR A 407 -16.75 -12.33 4.41
N MET A 408 -17.34 -11.14 4.32
CA MET A 408 -16.56 -9.89 4.38
C MET A 408 -16.40 -9.37 5.81
N ALA A 409 -17.20 -9.86 6.77
CA ALA A 409 -17.15 -9.46 8.16
C ALA A 409 -17.34 -10.67 9.08
N GLN A 410 -16.27 -11.05 9.78
CA GLN A 410 -16.27 -12.11 10.78
C GLN A 410 -15.84 -11.56 12.15
N TYR A 411 -16.62 -11.88 13.18
CA TYR A 411 -16.36 -11.56 14.58
C TYR A 411 -15.87 -12.82 15.29
N SER A 412 -14.58 -12.84 15.63
CA SER A 412 -13.90 -13.98 16.25
C SER A 412 -13.72 -13.73 17.75
N PRO A 413 -14.49 -14.38 18.64
CA PRO A 413 -14.32 -14.27 20.10
C PRO A 413 -13.01 -14.90 20.56
N ASN A 414 -12.23 -14.20 21.39
CA ASN A 414 -10.97 -14.73 21.91
C ASN A 414 -11.22 -15.72 23.08
N LEU A 415 -11.31 -17.02 22.78
CA LEU A 415 -11.42 -18.09 23.78
C LEU A 415 -10.20 -18.16 24.71
N ASN A 416 -9.08 -17.58 24.31
CA ASN A 416 -7.85 -17.51 25.08
C ASN A 416 -7.64 -16.15 25.74
N ARG A 417 -8.70 -15.33 25.91
CA ARG A 417 -8.63 -14.01 26.54
C ARG A 417 -7.87 -14.08 27.86
N ARG A 418 -6.81 -13.28 27.99
CA ARG A 418 -6.00 -13.22 29.21
C ARG A 418 -6.86 -12.76 30.39
N VAL A 419 -6.74 -13.42 31.54
CA VAL A 419 -7.36 -12.99 32.79
C VAL A 419 -6.36 -12.13 33.55
N ASP A 420 -6.73 -10.88 33.83
CA ASP A 420 -5.95 -9.95 34.64
C ASP A 420 -6.51 -9.95 36.07
N PRO A 421 -5.73 -10.35 37.08
CA PRO A 421 -6.16 -10.31 38.48
C PRO A 421 -6.55 -8.91 38.97
N ALA A 422 -6.05 -7.84 38.34
CA ALA A 422 -6.39 -6.46 38.68
C ALA A 422 -7.73 -6.00 38.09
N ASP A 423 -8.27 -6.70 37.08
CA ASP A 423 -9.56 -6.39 36.45
C ASP A 423 -10.50 -7.60 36.47
N PRO A 424 -11.44 -7.68 37.44
CA PRO A 424 -12.41 -8.76 37.55
C PRO A 424 -13.27 -8.99 36.29
N ALA A 425 -13.47 -7.95 35.46
CA ALA A 425 -14.22 -8.07 34.22
C ALA A 425 -13.56 -9.07 33.25
N THR A 426 -12.23 -9.15 33.22
CA THR A 426 -11.50 -10.04 32.32
C THR A 426 -11.78 -11.52 32.60
N ALA A 427 -11.97 -11.90 33.87
CA ALA A 427 -12.33 -13.26 34.26
C ALA A 427 -13.73 -13.64 33.76
N TRP A 428 -14.70 -12.71 33.86
CA TRP A 428 -16.04 -12.92 33.31
C TRP A 428 -16.04 -12.99 31.78
N LYS A 429 -15.27 -12.12 31.12
CA LYS A 429 -15.11 -12.14 29.67
C LYS A 429 -14.55 -13.47 29.21
N HIS A 430 -13.45 -13.93 29.82
CA HIS A 430 -12.85 -15.23 29.51
C HIS A 430 -13.86 -16.37 29.64
N ARG A 431 -14.65 -16.39 30.74
CA ARG A 431 -15.70 -17.40 30.95
C ARG A 431 -16.78 -17.33 29.87
N LEU A 432 -17.40 -16.18 29.66
CA LEU A 432 -18.52 -16.02 28.74
C LEU A 432 -18.13 -16.23 27.28
N LEU A 433 -16.92 -15.82 26.86
CA LEU A 433 -16.44 -16.11 25.51
C LEU A 433 -16.32 -17.62 25.26
N ASN A 434 -15.97 -18.41 26.28
CA ASN A 434 -15.92 -19.87 26.20
C ASN A 434 -17.32 -20.54 26.21
N GLU A 435 -18.38 -19.85 26.66
CA GLU A 435 -19.75 -20.37 26.64
C GLU A 435 -20.40 -20.28 25.25
N LYS A 436 -20.70 -21.41 24.62
CA LYS A 436 -21.37 -21.42 23.30
C LYS A 436 -22.73 -20.75 23.31
N THR A 437 -23.48 -20.88 24.40
CA THR A 437 -24.79 -20.23 24.58
C THR A 437 -24.68 -18.71 24.50
N PHE A 438 -23.59 -18.12 24.99
CA PHE A 438 -23.34 -16.68 24.88
C PHE A 438 -23.13 -16.28 23.42
N ARG A 439 -22.27 -17.03 22.70
CA ARG A 439 -22.02 -16.80 21.26
C ARG A 439 -23.29 -16.97 20.42
N HIS A 440 -24.12 -17.97 20.73
CA HIS A 440 -25.41 -18.18 20.08
C HIS A 440 -26.34 -16.98 20.27
N ALA A 441 -26.43 -16.46 21.50
CA ALA A 441 -27.25 -15.29 21.81
C ALA A 441 -26.80 -14.05 21.02
N LEU A 442 -25.49 -13.80 20.99
CA LEU A 442 -24.92 -12.69 20.22
C LEU A 442 -25.22 -12.82 18.72
N SER A 443 -25.16 -14.04 18.17
CA SER A 443 -25.48 -14.26 16.75
C SER A 443 -26.96 -14.03 16.44
N LEU A 444 -27.88 -14.49 17.30
CA LEU A 444 -29.33 -14.33 17.12
C LEU A 444 -29.79 -12.88 17.29
N ALA A 445 -29.05 -12.06 18.05
CA ALA A 445 -29.34 -10.65 18.23
C ALA A 445 -29.06 -9.79 16.97
N ILE A 446 -28.40 -10.35 15.94
CA ILE A 446 -27.99 -9.60 14.74
C ILE A 446 -29.04 -9.68 13.65
N ASN A 447 -29.60 -8.54 13.26
CA ASN A 447 -30.43 -8.40 12.08
C ASN A 447 -29.56 -8.29 10.81
N ARG A 448 -29.12 -9.45 10.32
CA ARG A 448 -28.26 -9.55 9.13
C ARG A 448 -28.89 -8.96 7.87
N ARG A 449 -30.22 -9.05 7.72
CA ARG A 449 -30.92 -8.53 6.53
C ARG A 449 -30.85 -7.01 6.44
N GLU A 450 -30.93 -6.34 7.59
CA GLU A 450 -30.78 -4.89 7.67
C GLU A 450 -29.35 -4.45 7.31
N ILE A 451 -28.33 -5.16 7.81
CA ILE A 451 -26.93 -4.90 7.46
C ILE A 451 -26.69 -5.18 5.96
N ILE A 452 -27.21 -6.28 5.42
CA ILE A 452 -27.14 -6.61 3.98
C ILE A 452 -27.76 -5.51 3.13
N ALA A 453 -28.91 -4.98 3.53
CA ALA A 453 -29.56 -3.88 2.81
C ALA A 453 -28.76 -2.57 2.89
N ALA A 454 -28.18 -2.24 4.05
CA ALA A 454 -27.52 -0.97 4.29
C ALA A 454 -26.08 -0.91 3.77
N VAL A 455 -25.28 -1.97 3.99
CA VAL A 455 -23.84 -2.00 3.69
C VAL A 455 -23.54 -2.75 2.40
N TYR A 456 -24.21 -3.90 2.19
CA TYR A 456 -23.93 -4.77 1.04
C TYR A 456 -24.81 -4.50 -0.19
N ASN A 457 -25.52 -3.35 -0.23
CA ASN A 457 -26.44 -2.98 -1.31
C ASN A 457 -27.49 -4.05 -1.65
N GLY A 458 -27.92 -4.82 -0.65
CA GLY A 458 -28.88 -5.92 -0.80
C GLY A 458 -28.30 -7.19 -1.46
N VAL A 459 -26.97 -7.29 -1.64
CA VAL A 459 -26.30 -8.45 -2.23
C VAL A 459 -25.91 -9.45 -1.13
N GLY A 460 -26.16 -10.73 -1.40
CA GLY A 460 -25.86 -11.83 -0.50
C GLY A 460 -27.02 -12.22 0.43
N GLU A 461 -26.80 -13.25 1.23
CA GLU A 461 -27.78 -13.77 2.19
C GLU A 461 -27.18 -13.97 3.59
N PRO A 462 -27.99 -13.93 4.65
CA PRO A 462 -27.54 -14.22 6.02
C PRO A 462 -26.87 -15.60 6.13
N ALA A 463 -25.59 -15.61 6.47
CA ALA A 463 -24.79 -16.85 6.52
C ALA A 463 -23.67 -16.76 7.56
N GLN A 464 -23.25 -17.91 8.09
CA GLN A 464 -21.97 -18.05 8.79
C GLN A 464 -20.81 -18.29 7.81
N ASN A 465 -19.57 -18.17 8.29
CA ASN A 465 -18.37 -18.42 7.50
C ASN A 465 -18.18 -19.92 7.15
N SER A 466 -19.04 -20.49 6.33
CA SER A 466 -19.01 -21.91 5.94
C SER A 466 -18.58 -22.08 4.47
N PRO A 467 -17.89 -23.19 4.11
CA PRO A 467 -17.66 -23.54 2.72
C PRO A 467 -18.99 -23.56 1.95
N GLY A 468 -19.04 -22.83 0.83
CA GLY A 468 -20.27 -22.63 0.07
C GLY A 468 -20.68 -23.84 -0.79
N PRO A 469 -21.84 -23.75 -1.47
CA PRO A 469 -22.41 -24.83 -2.30
C PRO A 469 -21.52 -25.32 -3.46
N GLY A 470 -20.53 -24.54 -3.88
CA GLY A 470 -19.55 -24.92 -4.90
C GLY A 470 -18.28 -25.61 -4.36
N SER A 471 -18.12 -25.70 -3.04
CA SER A 471 -16.98 -26.36 -2.40
C SER A 471 -17.26 -27.85 -2.18
N PRO A 472 -16.29 -28.76 -2.39
CA PRO A 472 -16.41 -30.16 -1.96
C PRO A 472 -16.70 -30.32 -0.46
N TYR A 473 -16.33 -29.32 0.34
CA TYR A 473 -16.46 -29.30 1.79
C TYR A 473 -17.74 -28.58 2.28
N GLY A 474 -18.69 -28.29 1.38
CA GLY A 474 -19.95 -27.63 1.74
C GLY A 474 -20.64 -28.25 2.96
N ASN A 475 -21.10 -27.39 3.88
CA ASN A 475 -21.81 -27.79 5.10
C ASN A 475 -22.97 -26.83 5.37
N GLU A 476 -24.21 -27.29 5.11
CA GLU A 476 -25.43 -26.49 5.29
C GLU A 476 -25.74 -26.19 6.76
N ARG A 477 -25.46 -27.14 7.66
CA ARG A 477 -25.68 -26.97 9.10
C ARG A 477 -24.88 -25.78 9.63
N HIS A 478 -23.60 -25.70 9.27
CA HIS A 478 -22.74 -24.59 9.63
C HIS A 478 -23.18 -23.29 8.94
N PHE A 479 -23.51 -23.34 7.66
CA PHE A 479 -23.92 -22.18 6.87
C PHE A 479 -25.11 -21.42 7.50
N HIS A 480 -26.09 -22.15 8.04
CA HIS A 480 -27.28 -21.56 8.69
C HIS A 480 -27.23 -21.55 10.23
N ALA A 481 -26.11 -21.91 10.84
CA ALA A 481 -26.00 -21.99 12.30
C ALA A 481 -26.29 -20.62 12.94
N PHE A 482 -27.38 -20.50 13.70
CA PHE A 482 -27.76 -19.28 14.45
C PHE A 482 -27.78 -17.99 13.61
N THR A 483 -28.16 -18.05 12.33
CA THR A 483 -28.23 -16.87 11.45
C THR A 483 -29.59 -16.16 11.49
N ALA A 484 -30.62 -16.80 12.06
CA ALA A 484 -31.95 -16.20 12.25
C ALA A 484 -31.89 -15.00 13.19
N TYR A 485 -32.63 -13.93 12.87
CA TYR A 485 -32.77 -12.78 13.76
C TYR A 485 -33.91 -13.05 14.76
N ASP A 486 -33.54 -13.22 16.03
CA ASP A 486 -34.44 -13.55 17.12
C ASP A 486 -33.92 -12.92 18.44
N PRO A 487 -34.15 -11.61 18.64
CA PRO A 487 -33.65 -10.89 19.82
C PRO A 487 -34.31 -11.36 21.13
N ASP A 488 -35.52 -11.91 21.07
CA ASP A 488 -36.22 -12.45 22.24
C ASP A 488 -35.55 -13.72 22.73
N ARG A 489 -35.24 -14.65 21.82
CA ARG A 489 -34.45 -15.83 22.15
C ARG A 489 -33.04 -15.47 22.59
N ALA A 490 -32.41 -14.47 21.98
CA ALA A 490 -31.11 -13.97 22.44
C ALA A 490 -31.18 -13.48 23.90
N ASN A 491 -32.20 -12.71 24.26
CA ASN A 491 -32.43 -12.27 25.65
C ASN A 491 -32.61 -13.45 26.60
N ALA A 492 -33.43 -14.45 26.24
CA ALA A 492 -33.65 -15.63 27.06
C ALA A 492 -32.36 -16.44 27.30
N LEU A 493 -31.50 -16.56 26.27
CA LEU A 493 -30.19 -17.22 26.41
C LEU A 493 -29.23 -16.44 27.31
N LEU A 494 -29.23 -15.11 27.21
CA LEU A 494 -28.43 -14.25 28.11
C LEU A 494 -28.93 -14.33 29.57
N ASP A 495 -30.24 -14.39 29.77
CA ASP A 495 -30.85 -14.55 31.09
C ASP A 495 -30.50 -15.92 31.70
N ALA A 496 -30.50 -16.98 30.90
CA ALA A 496 -30.11 -18.33 31.33
C ALA A 496 -28.63 -18.41 31.78
N LEU A 497 -27.77 -17.51 31.29
CA LEU A 497 -26.38 -17.36 31.73
C LEU A 497 -26.24 -16.50 33.00
N GLY A 498 -27.36 -16.04 33.59
CA GLY A 498 -27.38 -15.24 34.80
C GLY A 498 -27.10 -13.74 34.57
N LEU A 499 -27.14 -13.26 33.32
CA LEU A 499 -26.84 -11.86 32.97
C LEU A 499 -28.06 -10.94 33.11
N THR A 500 -28.88 -11.13 34.15
CA THR A 500 -30.21 -10.49 34.29
C THR A 500 -30.17 -9.07 34.87
N ARG A 501 -29.12 -8.72 35.63
CA ARG A 501 -28.98 -7.40 36.25
C ARG A 501 -28.64 -6.34 35.21
N ARG A 502 -29.15 -5.12 35.42
CA ARG A 502 -28.89 -3.96 34.55
C ARG A 502 -28.35 -2.78 35.34
N ASP A 503 -27.50 -1.98 34.69
CA ASP A 503 -27.02 -0.71 35.23
C ASP A 503 -27.99 0.44 34.95
N HIS A 504 -27.64 1.64 35.40
CA HIS A 504 -28.49 2.84 35.29
C HIS A 504 -28.73 3.29 33.84
N GLU A 505 -27.91 2.84 32.88
CA GLU A 505 -28.08 3.11 31.45
C GLU A 505 -28.93 2.02 30.76
N GLY A 506 -29.38 1.00 31.51
CA GLY A 506 -30.22 -0.10 31.01
C GLY A 506 -29.44 -1.28 30.42
N PHE A 507 -28.11 -1.27 30.48
CA PHE A 507 -27.27 -2.37 29.97
C PHE A 507 -27.07 -3.46 31.01
N ARG A 508 -26.93 -4.71 30.56
CA ARG A 508 -26.65 -5.86 31.43
C ARG A 508 -25.31 -5.67 32.16
N THR A 509 -25.22 -6.14 33.39
CA THR A 509 -23.96 -6.19 34.16
C THR A 509 -23.43 -7.62 34.19
N PHE A 510 -22.17 -7.80 34.58
CA PHE A 510 -21.70 -9.13 34.96
C PHE A 510 -22.43 -9.63 36.22
N PRO A 511 -22.43 -10.96 36.48
CA PRO A 511 -23.12 -11.55 37.65
C PRO A 511 -22.51 -11.20 39.01
N ASP A 512 -21.42 -10.42 39.08
CA ASP A 512 -20.92 -9.78 40.30
C ASP A 512 -21.31 -8.29 40.44
N GLY A 513 -21.90 -7.69 39.40
CA GLY A 513 -22.39 -6.32 39.39
C GLY A 513 -21.43 -5.35 38.72
N THR A 514 -20.24 -5.81 38.32
CA THR A 514 -19.31 -5.03 37.51
C THR A 514 -19.91 -4.71 36.15
N ARG A 515 -19.56 -3.54 35.60
CA ARG A 515 -20.10 -3.05 34.33
C ARG A 515 -19.66 -3.98 33.20
N MET A 516 -20.62 -4.49 32.43
CA MET A 516 -20.31 -5.29 31.24
C MET A 516 -20.06 -4.37 30.04
N ASN A 517 -18.92 -4.55 29.39
CA ASN A 517 -18.57 -3.89 28.13
C ASN A 517 -17.67 -4.80 27.29
N TRP A 518 -17.94 -4.88 26.00
CA TRP A 518 -17.20 -5.71 25.05
C TRP A 518 -16.54 -4.87 23.96
N PHE A 519 -15.37 -5.28 23.50
CA PHE A 519 -14.64 -4.56 22.46
C PHE A 519 -14.59 -5.35 21.14
N LEU A 520 -14.95 -4.68 20.05
CA LEU A 520 -14.72 -5.15 18.69
C LEU A 520 -13.41 -4.51 18.19
N ASN A 521 -12.33 -5.29 18.10
CA ASN A 521 -11.00 -4.78 17.75
C ASN A 521 -10.78 -4.89 16.24
N LEU A 522 -10.70 -3.73 15.58
CA LEU A 522 -10.47 -3.57 14.15
C LEU A 522 -9.06 -2.99 13.92
N ALA A 523 -8.42 -3.42 12.84
CA ALA A 523 -7.27 -2.70 12.30
C ALA A 523 -7.75 -1.48 11.50
N GLU A 524 -6.97 -0.41 11.45
CA GLU A 524 -7.26 0.84 10.72
C GLU A 524 -7.65 0.62 9.25
N SER A 525 -7.11 -0.43 8.61
CA SER A 525 -7.43 -0.78 7.21
C SER A 525 -8.82 -1.39 7.01
N TYR A 526 -9.58 -1.67 8.07
CA TYR A 526 -10.87 -2.37 8.00
C TYR A 526 -12.05 -1.41 8.27
N PRO A 527 -13.06 -1.32 7.38
CA PRO A 527 -14.20 -0.41 7.55
C PRO A 527 -15.03 -0.70 8.82
N PRO A 528 -15.43 0.33 9.59
CA PRO A 528 -16.12 0.12 10.86
C PRO A 528 -17.65 -0.06 10.73
N ASP A 529 -18.26 0.26 9.59
CA ASP A 529 -19.72 0.44 9.46
C ASP A 529 -20.53 -0.81 9.86
N THR A 530 -20.14 -1.98 9.37
CA THR A 530 -20.78 -3.25 9.74
C THR A 530 -20.67 -3.52 11.25
N SER A 531 -19.51 -3.23 11.85
CA SER A 531 -19.27 -3.41 13.28
C SER A 531 -20.03 -2.42 14.16
N GLN A 532 -20.26 -1.19 13.68
CA GLN A 532 -21.10 -0.21 14.37
C GLN A 532 -22.57 -0.67 14.41
N MET A 533 -23.10 -1.22 13.30
CA MET A 533 -24.45 -1.78 13.28
C MET A 533 -24.58 -3.00 14.20
N VAL A 534 -23.59 -3.91 14.20
CA VAL A 534 -23.58 -5.06 15.11
C VAL A 534 -23.54 -4.62 16.57
N ALA A 535 -22.68 -3.66 16.91
CA ALA A 535 -22.60 -3.11 18.27
C ALA A 535 -23.95 -2.54 18.72
N SER A 536 -24.60 -1.73 17.87
CA SER A 536 -25.92 -1.16 18.15
C SER A 536 -27.01 -2.24 18.33
N GLN A 537 -26.97 -3.32 17.56
CA GLN A 537 -27.94 -4.42 17.68
C GLN A 537 -27.70 -5.26 18.95
N TRP A 538 -26.45 -5.47 19.35
CA TRP A 538 -26.13 -6.11 20.65
C TRP A 538 -26.55 -5.23 21.84
N GLU A 539 -26.44 -3.91 21.72
CA GLU A 539 -26.91 -2.97 22.73
C GLU A 539 -28.43 -3.07 22.98
N GLN A 540 -29.22 -3.37 21.94
CA GLN A 540 -30.68 -3.55 22.07
C GLN A 540 -31.06 -4.75 22.97
N VAL A 541 -30.22 -5.80 23.03
CA VAL A 541 -30.39 -6.92 23.97
C VAL A 541 -29.65 -6.69 25.30
N GLY A 542 -29.15 -5.47 25.52
CA GLY A 542 -28.47 -5.03 26.74
C GLY A 542 -26.98 -5.37 26.80
N VAL A 543 -26.36 -5.80 25.69
CA VAL A 543 -24.92 -6.09 25.63
C VAL A 543 -24.17 -4.86 25.12
N ARG A 544 -23.58 -4.09 26.04
CA ARG A 544 -22.80 -2.89 25.70
C ARG A 544 -21.54 -3.27 24.92
N THR A 545 -21.33 -2.63 23.78
CA THR A 545 -20.27 -2.99 22.83
C THR A 545 -19.62 -1.74 22.25
N THR A 546 -18.28 -1.69 22.23
CA THR A 546 -17.50 -0.56 21.71
C THR A 546 -16.64 -1.02 20.54
N VAL A 547 -16.72 -0.32 19.41
CA VAL A 547 -15.84 -0.53 18.26
C VAL A 547 -14.53 0.23 18.49
N GLN A 548 -13.40 -0.46 18.44
CA GLN A 548 -12.06 0.11 18.59
C GLN A 548 -11.28 -0.07 17.29
N ILE A 549 -10.71 1.02 16.79
CA ILE A 549 -9.88 1.02 15.58
C ILE A 549 -8.46 1.34 16.02
N HIS A 550 -7.54 0.41 15.74
CA HIS A 550 -6.14 0.51 16.11
C HIS A 550 -5.23 0.47 14.89
N PRO A 551 -4.04 1.12 14.93
CA PRO A 551 -2.99 0.87 13.94
C PRO A 551 -2.70 -0.64 13.83
N ARG A 552 -2.40 -1.13 12.62
CA ARG A 552 -2.25 -2.57 12.33
C ARG A 552 -1.24 -3.26 13.25
N THR A 553 -0.15 -2.58 13.58
CA THR A 553 0.92 -3.04 14.46
C THR A 553 0.43 -3.20 15.90
N LEU A 554 -0.22 -2.19 16.47
CA LEU A 554 -0.80 -2.26 17.81
C LEU A 554 -1.88 -3.36 17.89
N TRP A 555 -2.74 -3.45 16.88
CA TRP A 555 -3.75 -4.50 16.76
C TRP A 555 -3.12 -5.91 16.78
N GLN A 556 -1.94 -6.10 16.18
CA GLN A 556 -1.19 -7.37 16.25
C GLN A 556 -0.61 -7.62 17.65
N VAL A 557 -0.07 -6.59 18.31
CA VAL A 557 0.46 -6.69 19.68
C VAL A 557 -0.63 -7.14 20.67
N GLU A 558 -1.81 -6.51 20.62
CA GLU A 558 -2.94 -6.87 21.49
C GLU A 558 -3.42 -8.33 21.26
N GLN A 559 -3.30 -8.82 20.02
CA GLN A 559 -3.60 -10.21 19.71
C GLN A 559 -2.56 -11.18 20.24
N ALA A 560 -1.28 -10.88 20.07
CA ALA A 560 -0.20 -11.69 20.61
C ALA A 560 -0.27 -11.79 22.15
N ALA A 561 -0.65 -10.68 22.80
CA ALA A 561 -0.83 -10.54 24.24
C ALA A 561 -2.15 -11.11 24.78
N LEU A 562 -3.08 -11.52 23.89
CA LEU A 562 -4.39 -12.10 24.22
C LEU A 562 -5.30 -11.11 24.98
N GLU A 563 -5.16 -9.81 24.75
CA GLU A 563 -5.88 -8.74 25.48
C GLU A 563 -7.18 -8.28 24.80
N HIS A 564 -7.41 -8.68 23.56
CA HIS A 564 -8.61 -8.36 22.79
C HIS A 564 -9.78 -9.30 23.13
N ASP A 565 -11.01 -8.80 23.06
CA ASP A 565 -12.24 -9.58 23.28
C ASP A 565 -12.73 -10.25 22.00
N PHE A 566 -12.91 -9.47 20.94
CA PHE A 566 -13.27 -9.93 19.60
C PHE A 566 -12.32 -9.35 18.57
N THR A 567 -11.86 -10.20 17.66
CA THR A 567 -11.14 -9.77 16.46
C THR A 567 -12.10 -9.72 15.28
N VAL A 568 -12.12 -8.59 14.58
CA VAL A 568 -12.88 -8.43 13.34
C VAL A 568 -11.96 -8.53 12.13
N TRP A 569 -12.26 -9.45 11.21
CA TRP A 569 -11.48 -9.69 10.00
C TRP A 569 -12.39 -10.26 8.88
N PRO A 570 -12.08 -10.10 7.58
CA PRO A 570 -12.79 -10.82 6.54
C PRO A 570 -12.42 -12.32 6.56
N GLY A 571 -13.28 -13.14 5.96
CA GLY A 571 -12.93 -14.51 5.59
C GLY A 571 -11.77 -14.50 4.59
N LEU A 572 -11.18 -15.67 4.36
CA LEU A 572 -10.06 -15.83 3.45
C LEU A 572 -10.43 -16.75 2.30
N GLU A 573 -10.51 -18.06 2.57
CA GLU A 573 -10.39 -19.10 1.54
C GLU A 573 -11.26 -20.32 1.83
N GLU A 574 -12.45 -20.06 2.35
CA GLU A 574 -13.36 -21.10 2.81
C GLU A 574 -13.94 -21.92 1.63
N PHE A 575 -13.71 -21.49 0.38
CA PHE A 575 -13.93 -22.32 -0.79
C PHE A 575 -13.11 -23.63 -0.74
N MET A 576 -11.85 -23.59 -0.28
CA MET A 576 -11.02 -24.78 -0.11
C MET A 576 -10.33 -24.80 1.28
N PRO A 577 -11.10 -25.11 2.33
CA PRO A 577 -10.71 -24.86 3.71
C PRO A 577 -9.59 -25.80 4.21
N MET A 578 -9.21 -26.82 3.45
CA MET A 578 -8.05 -27.67 3.76
C MET A 578 -6.70 -26.98 3.52
N LEU A 579 -6.64 -25.91 2.73
CA LEU A 579 -5.41 -25.11 2.63
C LEU A 579 -5.16 -24.35 3.92
N ASP A 580 -6.23 -23.83 4.51
CA ASP A 580 -6.20 -22.98 5.70
C ASP A 580 -7.50 -23.11 6.54
N PRO A 581 -7.53 -23.99 7.55
CA PRO A 581 -8.70 -24.22 8.38
C PRO A 581 -8.80 -23.29 9.60
N ARG A 582 -8.08 -22.16 9.64
CA ARG A 582 -7.93 -21.30 10.84
C ARG A 582 -9.22 -20.79 11.48
N TYR A 583 -10.35 -20.86 10.78
CA TYR A 583 -11.66 -20.45 11.29
C TYR A 583 -12.48 -21.59 11.87
N TYR A 584 -12.01 -22.83 11.72
CA TYR A 584 -12.74 -24.04 12.10
C TYR A 584 -12.00 -24.87 13.15
N ALA A 585 -10.67 -24.80 13.14
CA ALA A 585 -9.80 -25.39 14.15
C ALA A 585 -8.67 -24.41 14.51
N PRO A 586 -8.25 -24.34 15.78
CA PRO A 586 -7.10 -23.51 16.16
C PRO A 586 -5.82 -24.18 15.66
N ILE A 587 -5.22 -23.66 14.61
CA ILE A 587 -4.03 -24.28 13.98
C ILE A 587 -2.81 -23.37 13.93
N ASN A 588 -2.98 -22.06 14.15
CA ASN A 588 -1.91 -21.07 14.19
C ASN A 588 -2.36 -19.81 14.96
N GLY A 589 -1.45 -18.85 15.18
CA GLY A 589 -1.76 -17.60 15.87
C GLY A 589 -2.80 -16.70 15.15
N SER A 590 -3.06 -16.95 13.87
CA SER A 590 -4.12 -16.28 13.12
C SER A 590 -5.49 -16.96 13.23
N SER A 591 -5.60 -18.06 13.98
CA SER A 591 -6.89 -18.63 14.38
C SER A 591 -7.49 -17.73 15.46
N PHE A 592 -8.01 -16.56 15.07
CA PHE A 592 -8.32 -15.45 15.98
C PHE A 592 -9.31 -15.78 17.09
N PHE A 593 -10.11 -16.84 16.93
CA PHE A 593 -11.00 -17.29 17.99
C PHE A 593 -10.27 -18.02 19.13
N ALA A 594 -9.06 -18.54 18.89
CA ALA A 594 -8.23 -19.22 19.88
C ALA A 594 -6.73 -19.15 19.51
N PRO A 595 -6.13 -17.94 19.51
CA PRO A 595 -4.78 -17.72 18.99
C PRO A 595 -3.69 -18.41 19.80
N ALA A 596 -3.86 -18.58 21.13
CA ALA A 596 -2.89 -19.29 21.96
C ALA A 596 -2.90 -20.80 21.65
N TRP A 597 -4.08 -21.41 21.58
CA TRP A 597 -4.23 -22.82 21.21
C TRP A 597 -3.73 -23.10 19.80
N GLY A 598 -3.96 -22.17 18.87
CA GLY A 598 -3.41 -22.26 17.52
C GLY A 598 -1.88 -22.22 17.50
N ARG A 599 -1.24 -21.31 18.26
CA ARG A 599 0.23 -21.29 18.43
C ARG A 599 0.75 -22.60 19.03
N TRP A 600 0.08 -23.13 20.05
CA TRP A 600 0.44 -24.41 20.65
C TRP A 600 0.39 -25.56 19.63
N TYR A 601 -0.68 -25.64 18.83
CA TYR A 601 -0.79 -26.64 17.76
C TYR A 601 0.32 -26.45 16.72
N PHE A 602 0.53 -25.22 16.26
CA PHE A 602 1.54 -24.88 15.27
C PHE A 602 2.96 -25.28 15.70
N TYR A 603 3.32 -25.05 16.97
CA TYR A 603 4.59 -25.47 17.53
C TYR A 603 4.72 -26.99 17.71
N GLY A 604 3.73 -27.79 17.29
CA GLY A 604 3.76 -29.25 17.39
C GLY A 604 3.22 -29.78 18.72
N GLY A 605 2.38 -29.02 19.42
CA GLY A 605 1.84 -29.39 20.72
C GLY A 605 1.07 -30.71 20.72
N MET A 606 0.32 -31.03 19.66
CA MET A 606 -0.35 -32.33 19.48
C MET A 606 0.62 -33.52 19.50
N ARG A 607 1.91 -33.27 19.26
CA ARG A 607 2.98 -34.26 19.12
C ARG A 607 4.01 -34.18 20.24
N GLY A 608 3.82 -33.28 21.21
CA GLY A 608 4.74 -33.12 22.34
C GLY A 608 6.15 -32.65 21.95
N SER A 609 6.26 -31.86 20.88
CA SER A 609 7.51 -31.25 20.42
C SER A 609 8.23 -30.45 21.53
N LEU A 610 9.53 -30.23 21.36
CA LEU A 610 10.32 -29.47 22.32
C LEU A 610 9.92 -27.98 22.29
N GLU A 611 9.67 -27.46 21.11
CA GLU A 611 9.30 -26.07 20.84
C GLU A 611 7.99 -25.70 21.56
N SER A 612 6.97 -26.57 21.48
CA SER A 612 5.71 -26.37 22.20
C SER A 612 5.87 -26.45 23.72
N LYS A 613 6.82 -27.24 24.23
CA LYS A 613 7.10 -27.32 25.68
C LYS A 613 7.84 -26.08 26.17
N GLN A 614 8.76 -25.56 25.37
CA GLN A 614 9.55 -24.37 25.70
C GLN A 614 8.75 -23.07 25.57
N SER A 615 7.72 -23.02 24.72
CA SER A 615 6.91 -21.81 24.53
C SER A 615 6.08 -21.43 25.75
N GLY A 616 5.84 -22.36 26.70
CA GLY A 616 5.01 -22.14 27.89
C GLY A 616 3.52 -21.94 27.60
N ILE A 617 3.09 -22.19 26.35
CA ILE A 617 1.69 -22.06 25.93
C ILE A 617 1.01 -23.43 26.11
N GLU A 618 -0.11 -23.47 26.81
CA GLU A 618 -0.89 -24.71 26.97
C GLU A 618 -1.93 -24.87 25.85
N GLY A 619 -2.16 -26.13 25.45
CA GLY A 619 -3.18 -26.49 24.48
C GLY A 619 -4.59 -26.51 25.06
N PRO A 620 -5.63 -26.73 24.22
CA PRO A 620 -6.98 -26.92 24.71
C PRO A 620 -7.05 -28.16 25.61
N PRO A 621 -7.84 -28.12 26.72
CA PRO A 621 -7.97 -29.24 27.64
C PRO A 621 -8.41 -30.54 26.95
N PRO A 622 -8.01 -31.71 27.46
CA PRO A 622 -8.54 -33.00 26.98
C PRO A 622 -10.07 -33.01 27.03
N GLY A 623 -10.72 -33.43 25.94
CA GLY A 623 -12.18 -33.45 25.81
C GLY A 623 -12.83 -32.13 25.36
N HIS A 624 -12.07 -31.03 25.28
CA HIS A 624 -12.60 -29.77 24.75
C HIS A 624 -12.90 -29.91 23.23
N PRO A 625 -14.02 -29.36 22.70
CA PRO A 625 -14.35 -29.48 21.27
C PRO A 625 -13.27 -28.95 20.32
N ALA A 626 -12.54 -27.90 20.72
CA ALA A 626 -11.41 -27.39 19.95
C ALA A 626 -10.26 -28.41 19.81
N ARG A 627 -10.00 -29.24 20.85
CA ARG A 627 -9.03 -30.34 20.78
C ARG A 627 -9.49 -31.39 19.77
N ARG A 628 -10.78 -31.73 19.80
CA ARG A 628 -11.37 -32.67 18.84
C ARG A 628 -11.32 -32.15 17.40
N ALA A 629 -11.54 -30.85 17.19
CA ALA A 629 -11.40 -30.22 15.88
C ALA A 629 -9.96 -30.33 15.33
N MET A 630 -8.94 -30.09 16.17
CA MET A 630 -7.53 -30.31 15.79
C MET A 630 -7.25 -31.78 15.40
N GLU A 631 -7.75 -32.74 16.18
CA GLU A 631 -7.59 -34.17 15.86
C GLU A 631 -8.23 -34.56 14.52
N LEU A 632 -9.44 -34.05 14.25
CA LEU A 632 -10.12 -34.29 12.98
C LEU A 632 -9.36 -33.67 11.82
N TYR A 633 -8.74 -32.50 12.02
CA TYR A 633 -7.88 -31.89 11.02
C TYR A 633 -6.61 -32.70 10.77
N ASP A 634 -5.95 -33.22 11.82
CA ASP A 634 -4.80 -34.12 11.68
C ASP A 634 -5.16 -35.38 10.87
N LEU A 635 -6.31 -35.99 11.17
CA LEU A 635 -6.82 -37.14 10.41
C LEU A 635 -7.16 -36.77 8.95
N ALA A 636 -7.74 -35.60 8.72
CA ALA A 636 -8.05 -35.12 7.37
C ALA A 636 -6.78 -34.89 6.54
N GLN A 637 -5.69 -34.41 7.15
CA GLN A 637 -4.42 -34.19 6.45
C GLN A 637 -3.79 -35.48 5.92
N ILE A 638 -3.80 -36.56 6.71
CA ILE A 638 -3.16 -37.84 6.36
C ILE A 638 -4.12 -38.84 5.70
N ALA A 639 -5.37 -38.43 5.43
CA ALA A 639 -6.38 -39.31 4.87
C ALA A 639 -5.97 -39.81 3.47
N PRO A 640 -6.04 -41.14 3.22
CA PRO A 640 -5.56 -41.74 1.97
C PRO A 640 -6.46 -41.46 0.76
N THR A 641 -7.72 -41.06 0.98
CA THR A 641 -8.69 -40.76 -0.08
C THR A 641 -9.37 -39.41 0.14
N ALA A 642 -9.79 -38.79 -0.97
CA ALA A 642 -10.54 -37.54 -0.92
C ALA A 642 -11.85 -37.67 -0.12
N GLN A 643 -12.54 -38.81 -0.24
CA GLN A 643 -13.79 -39.05 0.48
C GLN A 643 -13.58 -39.13 2.00
N ALA A 644 -12.54 -39.83 2.47
CA ALA A 644 -12.22 -39.90 3.90
C ALA A 644 -11.84 -38.51 4.45
N ARG A 645 -11.02 -37.77 3.70
CA ARG A 645 -10.66 -36.38 4.04
C ARG A 645 -11.87 -35.47 4.20
N ILE A 646 -12.77 -35.48 3.20
CA ILE A 646 -14.01 -34.69 3.25
C ILE A 646 -14.86 -35.11 4.45
N GLY A 647 -14.95 -36.41 4.76
CA GLY A 647 -15.66 -36.92 5.92
C GLY A 647 -15.14 -36.35 7.24
N TYR A 648 -13.83 -36.44 7.50
CA TYR A 648 -13.22 -35.88 8.71
C TYR A 648 -13.41 -34.37 8.81
N PHE A 649 -13.24 -33.66 7.69
CA PHE A 649 -13.40 -32.21 7.67
C PHE A 649 -14.85 -31.77 7.87
N ARG A 650 -15.84 -32.51 7.35
CA ARG A 650 -17.26 -32.22 7.61
C ARG A 650 -17.61 -32.40 9.08
N ALA A 651 -17.08 -33.44 9.74
CA ALA A 651 -17.26 -33.62 11.19
C ALA A 651 -16.64 -32.46 11.99
N LEU A 652 -15.52 -31.91 11.53
CA LEU A 652 -14.90 -30.71 12.10
C LEU A 652 -15.82 -29.48 11.92
N LEU A 653 -16.40 -29.30 10.73
CA LEU A 653 -17.36 -28.22 10.47
C LEU A 653 -18.65 -28.36 11.30
N ASP A 654 -19.09 -29.58 11.60
CA ASP A 654 -20.24 -29.79 12.49
C ASP A 654 -19.97 -29.33 13.92
N ILE A 655 -18.73 -29.51 14.41
CA ILE A 655 -18.29 -28.93 15.69
C ILE A 655 -18.30 -27.40 15.58
N ALA A 656 -17.76 -26.83 14.50
CA ALA A 656 -17.78 -25.38 14.29
C ALA A 656 -19.21 -24.81 14.23
N ALA A 657 -20.16 -25.55 13.66
CA ALA A 657 -21.58 -25.17 13.61
C ALA A 657 -22.23 -25.16 15.00
N GLU A 658 -21.91 -26.15 15.84
CA GLU A 658 -22.46 -26.22 17.18
C GLU A 658 -21.83 -25.22 18.13
N GLU A 659 -20.51 -25.08 18.08
CA GLU A 659 -19.76 -24.21 18.97
C GLU A 659 -19.80 -22.75 18.51
N LEU A 660 -20.01 -22.49 17.23
CA LEU A 660 -20.01 -21.15 16.64
C LEU A 660 -18.72 -20.39 16.99
N TRP A 661 -17.59 -20.89 16.49
CA TRP A 661 -16.25 -20.30 16.74
C TRP A 661 -16.11 -18.87 16.27
N SER A 662 -16.91 -18.46 15.29
CA SER A 662 -16.96 -17.11 14.80
C SER A 662 -18.38 -16.78 14.35
N ILE A 663 -18.72 -15.49 14.38
CA ILE A 663 -20.02 -14.98 13.96
C ILE A 663 -19.82 -14.19 12.67
N SER A 664 -20.56 -14.49 11.62
CA SER A 664 -20.50 -13.78 10.34
C SER A 664 -21.85 -13.18 9.96
N ILE A 665 -21.82 -12.24 9.02
CA ILE A 665 -22.99 -11.45 8.61
C ILE A 665 -23.68 -12.03 7.39
N ALA A 666 -22.94 -12.23 6.31
CA ALA A 666 -23.51 -12.60 5.02
C ALA A 666 -22.52 -13.36 4.15
N THR A 667 -23.05 -14.04 3.14
CA THR A 667 -22.27 -14.48 1.98
C THR A 667 -21.53 -13.29 1.34
N PRO A 668 -20.37 -13.50 0.71
CA PRO A 668 -19.54 -12.42 0.22
C PRO A 668 -20.21 -11.70 -0.95
N THR A 669 -19.88 -10.43 -1.13
CA THR A 669 -20.07 -9.75 -2.41
C THR A 669 -19.09 -10.32 -3.44
N PRO A 670 -19.43 -10.31 -4.74
CA PRO A 670 -18.49 -10.70 -5.78
C PRO A 670 -17.24 -9.80 -5.77
N GLY A 671 -16.09 -10.37 -6.16
CA GLY A 671 -14.88 -9.58 -6.37
C GLY A 671 -15.04 -8.69 -7.60
N LEU A 672 -14.78 -7.39 -7.46
CA LEU A 672 -14.88 -6.43 -8.56
C LEU A 672 -13.57 -6.32 -9.32
N ILE A 673 -13.66 -6.41 -10.65
CA ILE A 673 -12.53 -6.23 -11.55
C ILE A 673 -12.91 -5.13 -12.54
N ALA A 674 -12.11 -4.07 -12.60
CA ALA A 674 -12.24 -3.05 -13.62
C ALA A 674 -11.31 -3.37 -14.80
N VAL A 675 -11.85 -3.37 -16.02
CA VAL A 675 -11.10 -3.65 -17.25
C VAL A 675 -11.39 -2.57 -18.29
N LYS A 676 -10.36 -1.87 -18.75
CA LYS A 676 -10.48 -0.81 -19.75
C LYS A 676 -10.88 -1.38 -21.12
N ASP A 677 -11.70 -0.63 -21.85
CA ASP A 677 -12.16 -1.04 -23.17
C ASP A 677 -10.98 -1.19 -24.14
N GLY A 678 -10.94 -2.31 -24.86
CA GLY A 678 -9.84 -2.68 -25.75
C GLY A 678 -8.75 -3.53 -25.09
N PHE A 679 -8.80 -3.75 -23.78
CA PHE A 679 -7.99 -4.75 -23.09
C PHE A 679 -8.74 -6.10 -23.06
N ARG A 680 -8.15 -7.12 -23.69
CA ARG A 680 -8.81 -8.39 -24.08
C ARG A 680 -8.26 -9.58 -23.31
N ASN A 681 -8.93 -10.73 -23.46
CA ASN A 681 -8.58 -12.03 -22.86
C ASN A 681 -8.72 -12.10 -21.33
N VAL A 682 -9.31 -11.08 -20.68
CA VAL A 682 -9.67 -11.17 -19.27
C VAL A 682 -10.97 -11.98 -19.13
N PRO A 683 -11.00 -13.08 -18.35
CA PRO A 683 -12.21 -13.90 -18.23
C PRO A 683 -13.36 -13.14 -17.59
N ASP A 684 -14.57 -13.34 -18.11
CA ASP A 684 -15.78 -12.75 -17.53
C ASP A 684 -16.07 -13.28 -16.11
N GLY A 685 -15.58 -14.47 -15.77
CA GLY A 685 -15.66 -15.09 -14.44
C GLY A 685 -14.41 -15.89 -14.10
N ALA A 686 -13.88 -15.71 -12.89
CA ALA A 686 -12.81 -16.51 -12.32
C ALA A 686 -13.01 -16.68 -10.81
N LEU A 687 -12.26 -17.60 -10.20
CA LEU A 687 -12.17 -17.75 -8.75
C LEU A 687 -11.17 -16.73 -8.20
N ALA A 688 -11.67 -15.85 -7.35
CA ALA A 688 -10.95 -14.73 -6.76
C ALA A 688 -10.50 -15.05 -5.34
N GLY A 689 -9.20 -15.19 -5.11
CA GLY A 689 -8.64 -15.49 -3.79
C GLY A 689 -7.15 -15.23 -3.69
N TYR A 690 -6.67 -15.18 -2.45
CA TYR A 690 -5.26 -15.24 -2.06
C TYR A 690 -4.55 -16.54 -2.47
N PHE A 691 -5.04 -17.73 -2.10
CA PHE A 691 -4.36 -19.00 -2.43
C PHE A 691 -4.51 -19.40 -3.89
N PHE A 692 -5.56 -18.90 -4.55
CA PHE A 692 -5.78 -19.10 -5.98
C PHE A 692 -4.92 -18.17 -6.86
N MET A 693 -4.06 -17.34 -6.26
CA MET A 693 -3.07 -16.50 -6.95
C MET A 693 -3.66 -15.51 -7.94
N MET A 694 -4.90 -15.07 -7.74
CA MET A 694 -5.59 -14.10 -8.58
C MET A 694 -4.76 -12.80 -8.79
N PRO A 695 -4.71 -12.23 -10.01
CA PRO A 695 -5.31 -12.71 -11.25
C PRO A 695 -4.41 -13.72 -11.99
N GLY A 696 -3.32 -14.19 -11.38
CA GLY A 696 -2.42 -15.16 -11.99
C GLY A 696 -3.11 -16.43 -12.47
N ASN A 697 -4.15 -16.95 -11.83
CA ASN A 697 -4.86 -18.15 -12.31
C ASN A 697 -5.57 -17.99 -13.66
N THR A 698 -5.68 -16.77 -14.22
CA THR A 698 -6.48 -16.50 -15.43
C THR A 698 -5.70 -16.49 -16.74
N GLY A 699 -4.42 -16.86 -16.73
CA GLY A 699 -3.60 -16.86 -17.96
C GLY A 699 -3.24 -15.47 -18.48
N MET A 700 -2.93 -14.54 -17.57
CA MET A 700 -2.60 -13.12 -17.83
C MET A 700 -1.54 -12.86 -18.92
N GLU A 701 -0.71 -13.84 -19.24
CA GLU A 701 0.29 -13.77 -20.30
C GLU A 701 -0.36 -13.63 -21.68
N THR A 702 -1.59 -14.12 -21.81
CA THR A 702 -2.41 -14.03 -23.03
C THR A 702 -3.21 -12.73 -23.12
N TYR A 703 -3.19 -11.87 -22.08
CA TYR A 703 -3.86 -10.57 -22.13
C TYR A 703 -3.19 -9.69 -23.18
N PHE A 704 -3.99 -8.89 -23.89
CA PHE A 704 -3.48 -8.01 -24.94
C PHE A 704 -4.35 -6.79 -25.16
N TRP A 705 -3.80 -5.81 -25.87
CA TRP A 705 -4.52 -4.63 -26.34
C TRP A 705 -4.93 -4.79 -27.80
N ASP A 706 -6.17 -4.44 -28.14
CA ASP A 706 -6.63 -4.34 -29.54
C ASP A 706 -5.74 -3.37 -30.36
N LYS A 707 -5.36 -2.27 -29.70
CA LYS A 707 -4.46 -1.21 -30.18
C LYS A 707 -3.52 -0.81 -29.04
N THR A 708 -2.22 -0.78 -29.30
CA THR A 708 -1.23 -0.39 -28.28
C THR A 708 -1.56 0.97 -27.67
N ASN A 709 -1.43 1.06 -26.35
CA ASN A 709 -1.56 2.30 -25.58
C ASN A 709 -0.20 2.93 -25.27
N ASP A 710 0.90 2.40 -25.83
CA ASP A 710 2.24 2.86 -25.51
C ASP A 710 2.57 4.24 -26.12
N PRO A 711 3.15 5.16 -25.32
CA PRO A 711 3.70 6.40 -25.84
C PRO A 711 4.90 6.20 -26.79
N PRO A 712 5.15 7.16 -27.71
CA PRO A 712 6.37 7.19 -28.50
C PRO A 712 7.64 7.08 -27.63
N GLY A 713 8.58 6.23 -28.04
CA GLY A 713 9.86 6.02 -27.36
C GLY A 713 9.84 5.01 -26.20
N VAL A 714 8.68 4.45 -25.83
CA VAL A 714 8.65 3.33 -24.87
C VAL A 714 9.32 2.10 -25.43
N GLU A 715 9.07 1.74 -26.69
CA GLU A 715 9.66 0.55 -27.33
C GLU A 715 11.20 0.60 -27.33
N GLU A 716 11.79 1.75 -27.71
CA GLU A 716 13.24 1.94 -27.70
C GLU A 716 13.84 1.87 -26.29
N ARG A 717 13.12 2.33 -25.26
CA ARG A 717 13.55 2.18 -23.86
C ARG A 717 13.53 0.74 -23.41
N ILE A 718 12.44 0.01 -23.70
CA ILE A 718 12.36 -1.42 -23.41
C ILE A 718 13.50 -2.16 -24.09
N LYS A 719 13.77 -1.85 -25.36
CA LYS A 719 14.89 -2.42 -26.11
C LYS A 719 16.24 -2.14 -25.42
N ALA A 720 16.46 -0.89 -25.00
CA ALA A 720 17.68 -0.49 -24.32
C ALA A 720 17.84 -1.17 -22.96
N SER A 721 16.77 -1.27 -22.17
CA SER A 721 16.78 -1.84 -20.83
C SER A 721 16.98 -3.37 -20.84
N LEU A 722 16.52 -4.06 -21.88
CA LEU A 722 16.76 -5.49 -22.08
C LEU A 722 18.23 -5.80 -22.39
N VAL A 723 18.92 -4.91 -23.10
CA VAL A 723 20.33 -5.10 -23.46
C VAL A 723 21.25 -4.68 -22.32
N ASN A 724 20.92 -3.56 -21.66
CA ASN A 724 21.72 -2.98 -20.59
C ASN A 724 20.82 -2.76 -19.35
N PRO A 725 20.54 -3.82 -18.57
CA PRO A 725 19.80 -3.65 -17.33
C PRO A 725 20.61 -2.78 -16.36
N SER A 726 19.90 -1.93 -15.64
CA SER A 726 20.51 -1.12 -14.59
C SER A 726 21.09 -2.00 -13.47
N ARG A 727 22.10 -1.48 -12.76
CA ARG A 727 22.65 -2.15 -11.57
C ARG A 727 22.02 -1.63 -10.30
N LEU A 728 22.02 -2.45 -9.25
CA LEU A 728 21.68 -1.97 -7.92
C LEU A 728 22.67 -0.86 -7.50
N PRO A 729 22.19 0.27 -6.95
CA PRO A 729 23.07 1.33 -6.48
C PRO A 729 23.92 0.87 -5.28
N ALA A 730 25.17 1.32 -5.25
CA ALA A 730 26.03 1.25 -4.08
C ALA A 730 25.58 2.26 -3.02
N ALA A 731 25.80 1.97 -1.74
CA ALA A 731 25.36 2.85 -0.65
C ALA A 731 26.05 4.22 -0.74
N GLY A 732 25.25 5.28 -0.64
CA GLY A 732 25.71 6.67 -0.79
C GLY A 732 25.84 7.13 -2.24
N GLY A 733 25.51 6.30 -3.23
CA GLY A 733 25.28 6.72 -4.60
C GLY A 733 23.89 7.33 -4.71
N ALA A 734 23.78 8.65 -4.51
CA ALA A 734 22.56 9.38 -4.87
C ALA A 734 22.08 8.91 -6.25
N GLY A 735 20.86 8.36 -6.28
CA GLY A 735 20.21 7.85 -7.48
C GLY A 735 20.31 8.87 -8.61
N GLY A 736 20.98 8.45 -9.67
CA GLY A 736 21.17 9.23 -10.87
C GLY A 736 21.84 8.31 -11.87
N ALA A 737 21.01 7.53 -12.58
CA ALA A 737 21.35 6.86 -13.83
C ALA A 737 22.42 7.67 -14.55
N GLU A 738 23.60 7.05 -14.78
CA GLU A 738 24.78 7.66 -15.41
C GLU A 738 24.64 9.17 -15.55
N SER A 739 24.76 9.89 -14.42
CA SER A 739 24.81 11.34 -14.47
C SER A 739 25.98 11.66 -15.37
N SER A 740 25.67 12.01 -16.63
CA SER A 740 26.63 12.52 -17.59
C SER A 740 27.54 13.49 -16.87
N LEU A 741 28.80 13.57 -17.25
CA LEU A 741 29.75 14.53 -16.69
C LEU A 741 29.12 15.93 -16.50
N GLY A 742 28.16 16.33 -17.36
CA GLY A 742 27.34 17.52 -17.22
C GLY A 742 26.45 17.59 -15.95
N GLY A 743 25.77 16.51 -15.55
CA GLY A 743 24.93 16.49 -14.35
C GLY A 743 25.71 16.62 -13.04
N ARG A 744 26.88 15.96 -12.96
CA ARG A 744 27.82 16.14 -11.82
C ARG A 744 28.48 17.50 -11.84
N LEU A 745 28.83 18.02 -13.01
CA LEU A 745 29.37 19.38 -13.13
C LEU A 745 28.34 20.43 -12.78
N ILE A 746 27.03 20.24 -13.05
CA ILE A 746 25.97 21.17 -12.66
C ILE A 746 25.65 21.10 -11.16
N SER A 747 25.61 19.91 -10.55
CA SER A 747 25.37 19.78 -9.11
C SER A 747 26.56 20.28 -8.27
N TRP A 748 27.79 20.01 -8.72
CA TRP A 748 28.99 20.53 -8.08
C TRP A 748 29.18 22.01 -8.39
N SER A 749 28.91 22.51 -9.60
CA SER A 749 29.03 23.94 -9.89
C SER A 749 27.94 24.77 -9.19
N LEU A 750 26.73 24.25 -8.98
CA LEU A 750 25.72 24.94 -8.16
C LEU A 750 26.10 24.92 -6.68
N GLY A 751 26.63 23.80 -6.15
CA GLY A 751 27.07 23.70 -4.76
C GLY A 751 28.35 24.51 -4.45
N LEU A 752 29.37 24.43 -5.33
CA LEU A 752 30.60 25.19 -5.21
C LEU A 752 30.42 26.66 -5.61
N ALA A 753 29.60 27.01 -6.59
CA ALA A 753 29.33 28.42 -6.90
C ALA A 753 28.38 29.06 -5.89
N ALA A 754 27.41 28.34 -5.33
CA ALA A 754 26.61 28.85 -4.21
C ALA A 754 27.42 28.89 -2.91
N GLY A 755 28.29 27.90 -2.67
CA GLY A 755 29.23 27.88 -1.54
C GLY A 755 30.27 28.99 -1.63
N LEU A 756 30.95 29.15 -2.78
CA LEU A 756 31.84 30.30 -3.03
C LEU A 756 31.07 31.61 -3.05
N ALA A 757 29.87 31.70 -3.62
CA ALA A 757 29.09 32.93 -3.59
C ALA A 757 28.66 33.27 -2.16
N ALA A 758 28.29 32.29 -1.33
CA ALA A 758 27.95 32.49 0.08
C ALA A 758 29.18 32.87 0.92
N VAL A 759 30.34 32.30 0.64
CA VAL A 759 31.62 32.67 1.26
C VAL A 759 32.06 34.06 0.81
N LEU A 760 32.00 34.37 -0.49
CA LEU A 760 32.31 35.69 -1.06
C LEU A 760 31.30 36.77 -0.62
N LEU A 761 30.01 36.43 -0.50
CA LEU A 761 28.97 37.29 0.07
C LEU A 761 29.11 37.45 1.58
N GLY A 762 29.52 36.40 2.30
CA GLY A 762 29.80 36.44 3.74
C GLY A 762 31.02 37.30 4.07
N LEU A 763 32.07 37.23 3.24
CA LEU A 763 33.25 38.09 3.34
C LEU A 763 32.93 39.55 2.98
N ARG A 764 31.96 39.80 2.08
CA ARG A 764 31.52 41.15 1.70
C ARG A 764 30.46 41.75 2.63
N HIS A 765 29.70 40.93 3.36
CA HIS A 765 28.61 41.34 4.25
C HIS A 765 28.66 40.57 5.59
N PRO A 766 29.20 41.18 6.67
CA PRO A 766 29.34 40.56 7.99
C PRO A 766 28.04 40.00 8.58
N PHE A 767 26.88 40.56 8.20
CA PHE A 767 25.56 40.06 8.58
C PHE A 767 25.29 38.64 8.06
N ILE A 768 25.65 38.35 6.80
CA ILE A 768 25.44 37.04 6.19
C ILE A 768 26.32 35.99 6.88
N TRP A 769 27.58 36.35 7.20
CA TRP A 769 28.49 35.47 7.93
C TRP A 769 28.00 35.15 9.35
N ARG A 770 27.53 36.16 10.10
CA ARG A 770 26.93 35.95 11.43
C ARG A 770 25.70 35.03 11.34
N ARG A 771 24.85 35.20 10.32
CA ARG A 771 23.69 34.33 10.11
C ARG A 771 24.10 32.90 9.82
N LEU A 772 25.04 32.66 8.90
CA LEU A 772 25.57 31.32 8.59
C LEU A 772 26.17 30.64 9.84
N LEU A 773 26.93 31.39 10.65
CA LEU A 773 27.47 30.88 11.91
C LEU A 773 26.38 30.53 12.93
N THR A 774 25.27 31.29 12.99
CA THR A 774 24.13 30.94 13.86
C THR A 774 23.33 29.74 13.36
N LEU A 775 23.39 29.40 12.06
CA LEU A 775 22.67 28.25 11.51
C LEU A 775 23.20 26.92 12.07
N VAL A 776 24.52 26.80 12.21
CA VAL A 776 25.18 25.56 12.66
C VAL A 776 24.72 25.12 14.05
N PRO A 777 24.82 25.94 15.13
CA PRO A 777 24.35 25.56 16.45
C PRO A 777 22.82 25.41 16.49
N THR A 778 22.07 26.14 15.67
CA THR A 778 20.61 26.00 15.57
C THR A 778 20.23 24.63 15.04
N LEU A 779 20.85 24.19 13.94
CA LEU A 779 20.60 22.86 13.36
C LEU A 779 21.06 21.73 14.28
N LEU A 780 22.15 21.92 15.02
CA LEU A 780 22.62 20.97 16.03
C LEU A 780 21.64 20.83 17.21
N LEU A 781 21.06 21.94 17.66
CA LEU A 781 20.03 21.90 18.71
C LEU A 781 18.76 21.20 18.18
N ILE A 782 18.36 21.53 16.96
CA ILE A 782 17.20 20.90 16.31
C ILE A 782 17.45 19.39 16.13
N SER A 783 18.64 18.95 15.75
CA SER A 783 18.93 17.52 15.58
C SER A 783 18.80 16.73 16.87
N VAL A 784 19.23 17.28 18.01
CA VAL A 784 19.00 16.67 19.32
C VAL A 784 17.51 16.59 19.62
N ILE A 785 16.77 17.69 19.43
CA ILE A 785 15.32 17.73 19.70
C ILE A 785 14.58 16.72 18.83
N VAL A 786 14.83 16.70 17.51
CA VAL A 786 14.20 15.78 16.56
C VAL A 786 14.48 14.33 16.96
N TYR A 787 15.76 14.00 17.21
CA TYR A 787 16.15 12.66 17.59
C TYR A 787 15.50 12.20 18.91
N THR A 788 15.42 13.07 19.91
CA THR A 788 14.74 12.76 21.18
C THR A 788 13.24 12.62 21.00
N LEU A 789 12.57 13.55 20.30
CA LEU A 789 11.12 13.54 20.11
C LEU A 789 10.64 12.26 19.42
N VAL A 790 11.38 11.78 18.42
CA VAL A 790 11.01 10.55 17.69
C VAL A 790 11.13 9.29 18.57
N GLN A 791 11.95 9.32 19.62
CA GLN A 791 12.09 8.19 20.56
C GLN A 791 11.19 8.28 21.80
N LEU A 792 10.40 9.34 21.96
CA LEU A 792 9.49 9.50 23.10
C LEU A 792 8.23 8.61 23.06
N PRO A 793 7.60 8.30 21.91
CA PRO A 793 6.42 7.46 21.88
C PRO A 793 6.67 6.10 22.54
N PRO A 794 5.71 5.58 23.34
CA PRO A 794 5.84 4.26 23.95
C PRO A 794 5.66 3.18 22.88
N GLY A 795 6.78 2.66 22.38
CA GLY A 795 6.84 1.65 21.32
C GLY A 795 8.23 1.63 20.69
N ASP A 796 8.74 0.47 20.34
CA ASP A 796 9.95 0.32 19.52
C ASP A 796 9.55 -0.56 18.34
N PHE A 797 10.06 -0.26 17.14
CA PHE A 797 9.91 -1.07 15.95
C PHE A 797 10.20 -2.56 16.22
N ILE A 798 11.15 -2.84 17.11
CA ILE A 798 11.44 -4.21 17.57
C ILE A 798 10.24 -4.84 18.27
N ALA A 799 9.53 -4.12 19.15
CA ALA A 799 8.39 -4.66 19.88
C ALA A 799 7.21 -4.96 18.95
N SER A 800 6.91 -4.07 18.00
CA SER A 800 5.87 -4.30 16.98
C SER A 800 6.24 -5.46 16.05
N LYS A 801 7.50 -5.53 15.57
CA LYS A 801 7.98 -6.66 14.78
C LYS A 801 7.99 -7.97 15.57
N THR A 802 8.29 -7.93 16.87
CA THR A 802 8.24 -9.10 17.76
C THR A 802 6.82 -9.67 17.81
N ALA A 803 5.81 -8.80 17.98
CA ALA A 803 4.42 -9.23 18.01
C ALA A 803 3.96 -9.82 16.67
N GLU A 804 4.34 -9.20 15.55
CA GLU A 804 4.06 -9.70 14.21
C GLU A 804 4.63 -11.11 14.00
N LEU A 805 5.93 -11.29 14.27
CA LEU A 805 6.60 -12.58 14.12
C LEU A 805 6.03 -13.65 15.08
N SER A 806 5.64 -13.23 16.29
CA SER A 806 5.01 -14.11 17.28
C SER A 806 3.62 -14.59 16.86
N LEU A 807 2.84 -13.77 16.14
CA LEU A 807 1.55 -14.16 15.59
C LEU A 807 1.68 -15.11 14.41
N ASN A 808 2.69 -14.88 13.58
CA ASN A 808 3.01 -15.74 12.44
C ASN A 808 3.66 -17.06 12.86
N GLY A 809 4.04 -17.20 14.14
CA GLY A 809 4.64 -18.42 14.69
C GLY A 809 6.05 -18.68 14.18
N ASP A 810 6.79 -17.64 13.78
CA ASP A 810 8.13 -17.81 13.22
C ASP A 810 9.08 -18.38 14.30
N PRO A 811 9.60 -19.62 14.15
CA PRO A 811 10.44 -20.26 15.15
C PRO A 811 11.76 -19.51 15.39
N ASN A 812 12.17 -18.61 14.50
CA ASN A 812 13.40 -17.81 14.63
C ASN A 812 13.15 -16.33 14.88
N ALA A 813 11.94 -15.96 15.34
CA ALA A 813 11.60 -14.56 15.63
C ALA A 813 12.63 -13.86 16.52
N ALA A 814 13.14 -14.54 17.55
CA ALA A 814 14.16 -14.00 18.44
C ALA A 814 15.49 -13.67 17.74
N ALA A 815 15.91 -14.51 16.79
CA ALA A 815 17.15 -14.36 16.06
C ALA A 815 17.04 -13.25 14.98
N GLN A 816 15.87 -13.15 14.32
CA GLN A 816 15.49 -12.01 13.47
C GLN A 816 15.57 -10.67 14.22
N LEU A 817 15.04 -10.63 15.45
CA LEU A 817 15.05 -9.42 16.26
C LEU A 817 16.46 -9.05 16.74
N GLU A 818 17.29 -10.05 17.07
CA GLU A 818 18.69 -9.82 17.43
C GLU A 818 19.49 -9.26 16.25
N ASP A 819 19.22 -9.71 15.03
CA ASP A 819 19.84 -9.17 13.83
C ASP A 819 19.42 -7.74 13.54
N ILE A 820 18.13 -7.41 13.66
CA ILE A 820 17.68 -6.01 13.53
C ILE A 820 18.36 -5.17 14.62
N ARG A 821 18.47 -5.70 15.85
CA ARG A 821 19.13 -5.02 16.97
C ARG A 821 20.60 -4.72 16.68
N LYS A 822 21.33 -5.70 16.13
CA LYS A 822 22.73 -5.55 15.71
C LYS A 822 22.87 -4.59 14.52
N ASN A 823 22.02 -4.72 13.52
CA ASN A 823 22.05 -3.93 12.29
C ASN A 823 21.82 -2.43 12.53
N PHE A 824 20.97 -2.09 13.51
CA PHE A 824 20.65 -0.71 13.88
C PHE A 824 21.35 -0.24 15.17
N HIS A 825 22.29 -1.03 15.69
CA HIS A 825 23.04 -0.72 16.92
C HIS A 825 22.15 -0.38 18.12
N LEU A 826 20.99 -1.05 18.24
CA LEU A 826 20.00 -0.72 19.27
C LEU A 826 20.45 -1.10 20.70
N ASP A 827 21.48 -1.95 20.82
CA ASP A 827 22.14 -2.26 22.10
C ASP A 827 23.02 -1.10 22.63
N GLU A 828 23.37 -0.13 21.77
CA GLU A 828 24.20 1.00 22.18
C GLU A 828 23.38 2.06 22.95
N PRO A 829 23.99 2.78 23.92
CA PRO A 829 23.32 3.89 24.59
C PRO A 829 22.82 4.95 23.60
N GLY A 830 21.70 5.60 23.91
CA GLY A 830 21.02 6.54 23.01
C GLY A 830 21.91 7.66 22.44
N TRP A 831 22.90 8.14 23.21
CA TRP A 831 23.86 9.16 22.77
C TRP A 831 24.84 8.64 21.69
N ARG A 832 25.18 7.36 21.71
CA ARG A 832 26.09 6.73 20.75
C ARG A 832 25.36 6.40 19.45
N ARG A 833 24.10 5.95 19.56
CA ARG A 833 23.19 5.86 18.41
C ARG A 833 22.99 7.23 17.73
N TYR A 834 22.90 8.31 18.51
CA TYR A 834 22.87 9.67 17.98
C TYR A 834 24.18 10.06 17.30
N SER A 835 25.34 9.70 17.87
CA SER A 835 26.64 10.04 17.25
C SER A 835 26.84 9.36 15.90
N ARG A 836 26.41 8.10 15.77
CA ARG A 836 26.38 7.36 14.50
C ARG A 836 25.40 7.97 13.50
N TRP A 837 24.16 8.25 13.92
CA TRP A 837 23.15 8.86 13.03
C TRP A 837 23.60 10.23 12.51
N MET A 838 24.22 11.06 13.35
CA MET A 838 24.83 12.32 12.91
C MET A 838 26.08 12.14 12.05
N GLY A 839 26.80 11.02 12.20
CA GLY A 839 28.06 10.76 11.51
C GLY A 839 29.28 11.43 12.16
N PHE A 840 29.27 11.60 13.49
CA PHE A 840 30.44 12.12 14.21
C PHE A 840 31.60 11.12 14.18
N ASP A 841 31.31 9.83 14.25
CA ASP A 841 32.31 8.75 14.28
C ASP A 841 33.14 8.73 12.98
N TRP A 842 32.55 9.14 11.85
CA TRP A 842 33.26 9.30 10.59
C TRP A 842 34.47 10.23 10.68
N PHE A 843 34.40 11.31 11.47
CA PHE A 843 35.53 12.24 11.63
C PHE A 843 36.71 11.63 12.41
N LEU A 844 36.48 10.50 13.09
CA LEU A 844 37.51 9.76 13.81
C LEU A 844 38.06 8.60 12.98
N THR A 845 37.21 7.90 12.23
CA THR A 845 37.58 6.66 11.52
C THR A 845 37.84 6.85 10.03
N PHE A 846 37.23 7.87 9.42
CA PHE A 846 37.13 8.08 7.97
C PHE A 846 36.57 6.88 7.18
N ALA A 847 35.96 5.91 7.88
CA ALA A 847 35.41 4.71 7.27
C ALA A 847 34.06 5.02 6.60
N PRO A 848 33.78 4.50 5.38
CA PRO A 848 32.50 4.71 4.73
C PRO A 848 31.28 4.25 5.55
N THR A 849 31.47 3.26 6.42
CA THR A 849 30.44 2.68 7.28
C THR A 849 29.97 3.61 8.41
N ASP A 850 30.82 4.58 8.79
CA ASP A 850 30.53 5.49 9.91
C ASP A 850 29.93 6.83 9.45
N ARG A 851 29.59 6.94 8.16
CA ARG A 851 28.90 8.11 7.62
C ARG A 851 27.50 8.24 8.23
N GLY A 852 27.12 9.48 8.48
CA GLY A 852 25.76 9.84 8.89
C GLY A 852 25.35 11.17 8.28
N LEU A 853 24.42 11.85 8.94
CA LEU A 853 23.74 13.04 8.44
C LEU A 853 24.72 14.13 7.94
N LEU A 854 25.84 14.33 8.65
CA LEU A 854 26.85 15.35 8.33
C LEU A 854 27.61 15.06 7.03
N GLN A 855 27.74 13.79 6.63
CA GLN A 855 28.35 13.38 5.37
C GLN A 855 27.32 13.23 4.24
N GLY A 856 26.05 13.55 4.52
CA GLY A 856 24.95 13.41 3.59
C GLY A 856 24.34 12.01 3.54
N ASP A 857 24.63 11.15 4.52
CA ASP A 857 23.95 9.85 4.67
C ASP A 857 22.77 10.01 5.65
N LEU A 858 21.55 9.92 5.15
CA LEU A 858 20.32 10.03 5.94
C LEU A 858 20.02 8.74 6.71
N GLY A 859 20.89 7.74 6.63
CA GLY A 859 20.74 6.46 7.31
C GLY A 859 19.86 5.49 6.53
N ARG A 860 19.35 4.50 7.26
CA ARG A 860 18.60 3.36 6.73
C ARG A 860 17.22 3.28 7.38
N SER A 861 16.22 2.97 6.58
CA SER A 861 14.86 2.66 7.05
C SER A 861 14.86 1.32 7.77
N MET A 862 14.30 1.27 8.99
CA MET A 862 14.12 0.02 9.75
C MET A 862 13.12 -0.90 9.06
N GLU A 863 12.04 -0.31 8.54
CA GLU A 863 10.95 -1.06 7.91
C GLU A 863 11.38 -1.64 6.56
N ARG A 864 11.93 -0.78 5.69
CA ARG A 864 12.24 -1.15 4.30
C ARG A 864 13.63 -1.74 4.14
N ASN A 865 14.47 -1.65 5.17
CA ASN A 865 15.87 -2.03 5.13
C ASN A 865 16.64 -1.41 3.94
N GLN A 866 16.26 -0.19 3.53
CA GLN A 866 16.79 0.56 2.38
C GLN A 866 17.37 1.92 2.82
N SER A 867 18.28 2.48 2.02
CA SER A 867 18.85 3.81 2.29
C SER A 867 17.77 4.90 2.17
N VAL A 868 17.71 5.78 3.16
CA VAL A 868 16.75 6.90 3.19
C VAL A 868 17.03 7.88 2.04
N ASN A 869 18.29 8.05 1.64
CA ASN A 869 18.68 8.90 0.50
C ASN A 869 18.03 8.46 -0.81
N GLU A 870 18.00 7.15 -1.06
CA GLU A 870 17.43 6.59 -2.27
C GLU A 870 15.92 6.85 -2.31
N VAL A 871 15.23 6.61 -1.20
CA VAL A 871 13.77 6.78 -1.10
C VAL A 871 13.35 8.26 -1.21
N LEU A 872 14.12 9.18 -0.61
CA LEU A 872 13.72 10.60 -0.52
C LEU A 872 14.19 11.48 -1.68
N GLY A 873 15.21 11.09 -2.45
CA GLY A 873 15.87 11.95 -3.43
C GLY A 873 14.91 12.69 -4.36
N ASP A 874 14.04 11.96 -5.06
CA ASP A 874 13.06 12.53 -5.99
C ASP A 874 11.96 13.33 -5.27
N SER A 875 11.51 12.83 -4.11
CA SER A 875 10.46 13.48 -3.32
C SER A 875 10.88 14.84 -2.78
N ILE A 876 12.16 15.02 -2.44
CA ILE A 876 12.71 16.31 -1.98
C ILE A 876 12.66 17.34 -3.10
N ILE A 877 13.07 16.96 -4.32
CA ILE A 877 13.07 17.86 -5.49
C ILE A 877 11.64 18.29 -5.83
N LEU A 878 10.68 17.36 -5.82
CA LEU A 878 9.29 17.66 -6.11
C LEU A 878 8.65 18.52 -5.01
N THR A 879 8.93 18.23 -3.73
CA THR A 879 8.49 19.04 -2.59
C THR A 879 9.01 20.47 -2.68
N PHE A 880 10.30 20.64 -2.99
CA PHE A 880 10.93 21.94 -3.18
C PHE A 880 10.32 22.70 -4.36
N THR A 881 10.12 22.02 -5.49
CA THR A 881 9.51 22.60 -6.71
C THR A 881 8.09 23.09 -6.45
N ILE A 882 7.24 22.24 -5.85
CA ILE A 882 5.87 22.60 -5.48
C ILE A 882 5.86 23.78 -4.50
N SER A 883 6.73 23.77 -3.50
CA SER A 883 6.81 24.84 -2.50
C SER A 883 7.18 26.19 -3.15
N ILE A 884 8.17 26.22 -4.04
CA ILE A 884 8.55 27.42 -4.78
C ILE A 884 7.41 27.91 -5.67
N LEU A 885 6.82 27.02 -6.48
CA LEU A 885 5.71 27.40 -7.36
C LEU A 885 4.52 27.95 -6.56
N THR A 886 4.25 27.38 -5.38
CA THR A 886 3.20 27.85 -4.47
C THR A 886 3.51 29.22 -3.89
N ILE A 887 4.76 29.49 -3.50
CA ILE A 887 5.19 30.82 -3.02
C ILE A 887 5.08 31.85 -4.15
N LEU A 888 5.55 31.52 -5.34
CA LEU A 888 5.49 32.39 -6.52
C LEU A 888 4.04 32.70 -6.90
N PHE A 889 3.17 31.69 -6.94
CA PHE A 889 1.74 31.86 -7.15
C PHE A 889 1.12 32.75 -6.07
N THR A 890 1.42 32.47 -4.79
CA THR A 890 0.92 33.25 -3.66
C THR A 890 1.27 34.73 -3.79
N TRP A 891 2.51 35.05 -4.15
CA TRP A 891 2.95 36.42 -4.34
C TRP A 891 2.37 37.06 -5.59
N ALA A 892 2.34 36.33 -6.71
CA ALA A 892 1.80 36.79 -7.98
C ALA A 892 0.32 37.18 -7.87
N VAL A 893 -0.46 36.48 -7.03
CA VAL A 893 -1.88 36.77 -6.80
C VAL A 893 -2.08 37.75 -5.64
N ALA A 894 -1.38 37.58 -4.52
CA ALA A 894 -1.62 38.40 -3.33
C ALA A 894 -1.14 39.84 -3.49
N LEU A 895 -0.01 40.08 -4.18
CA LEU A 895 0.54 41.42 -4.33
C LEU A 895 -0.37 42.36 -5.13
N PRO A 896 -0.83 42.01 -6.36
CA PRO A 896 -1.71 42.89 -7.12
C PRO A 896 -3.03 43.16 -6.39
N ILE A 897 -3.63 42.12 -5.79
CA ILE A 897 -4.91 42.22 -5.09
C ILE A 897 -4.77 43.10 -3.83
N GLY A 898 -3.75 42.84 -3.00
CA GLY A 898 -3.50 43.60 -1.78
C GLY A 898 -3.15 45.07 -2.07
N ILE A 899 -2.36 45.32 -3.12
CA ILE A 899 -2.06 46.69 -3.58
C ILE A 899 -3.34 47.40 -4.04
N TYR A 900 -4.13 46.75 -4.90
CA TYR A 900 -5.37 47.34 -5.41
C TYR A 900 -6.34 47.67 -4.27
N SER A 901 -6.54 46.71 -3.36
CA SER A 901 -7.42 46.83 -2.19
C SER A 901 -6.99 47.95 -1.24
N ALA A 902 -5.69 48.17 -1.02
CA ALA A 902 -5.19 49.27 -0.19
C ALA A 902 -5.23 50.64 -0.87
N VAL A 903 -5.09 50.71 -2.20
CA VAL A 903 -5.15 51.98 -2.95
C VAL A 903 -6.59 52.44 -3.15
N ARG A 904 -7.54 51.50 -3.23
CA ARG A 904 -8.96 51.77 -3.41
C ARG A 904 -9.81 51.16 -2.29
N PRO A 905 -9.56 51.55 -1.03
CA PRO A 905 -10.26 50.96 0.10
C PRO A 905 -11.76 51.26 0.05
N TYR A 906 -12.58 50.30 0.51
CA TYR A 906 -14.04 50.38 0.58
C TYR A 906 -14.76 50.50 -0.77
N THR A 907 -14.09 50.16 -1.87
CA THR A 907 -14.72 50.05 -3.19
C THR A 907 -15.35 48.68 -3.40
N VAL A 908 -16.28 48.56 -4.36
CA VAL A 908 -16.87 47.25 -4.72
C VAL A 908 -15.78 46.24 -5.11
N GLY A 909 -14.74 46.68 -5.82
CA GLY A 909 -13.59 45.83 -6.15
C GLY A 909 -12.77 45.39 -4.93
N ASP A 910 -12.61 46.25 -3.91
CA ASP A 910 -11.99 45.88 -2.62
C ASP A 910 -12.81 44.79 -1.92
N TYR A 911 -14.13 44.97 -1.81
CA TYR A 911 -15.01 43.97 -1.20
C TYR A 911 -15.02 42.65 -1.97
N ALA A 912 -15.10 42.69 -3.31
CA ALA A 912 -15.11 41.48 -4.14
C ALA A 912 -13.80 40.69 -4.01
N LEU A 913 -12.65 41.34 -4.12
CA LEU A 913 -11.34 40.67 -3.99
C LEU A 913 -11.07 40.20 -2.56
N THR A 914 -11.52 40.95 -1.56
CA THR A 914 -11.44 40.53 -0.15
C THR A 914 -12.32 39.32 0.12
N LEU A 915 -13.51 39.23 -0.49
CA LEU A 915 -14.39 38.05 -0.42
C LEU A 915 -13.74 36.80 -1.02
N VAL A 916 -13.07 36.94 -2.18
CA VAL A 916 -12.26 35.85 -2.78
C VAL A 916 -11.16 35.41 -1.81
N GLY A 917 -10.50 36.35 -1.13
CA GLY A 917 -9.56 36.03 -0.06
C GLY A 917 -10.23 35.29 1.12
N PHE A 918 -11.41 35.72 1.57
CA PHE A 918 -12.13 35.01 2.64
C PHE A 918 -12.45 33.57 2.27
N PHE A 919 -12.82 33.30 1.01
CA PHE A 919 -13.05 31.93 0.55
C PHE A 919 -11.81 31.04 0.73
N GLY A 920 -10.63 31.49 0.28
CA GLY A 920 -9.39 30.74 0.42
C GLY A 920 -8.96 30.48 1.87
N MET A 921 -9.37 31.33 2.83
CA MET A 921 -9.12 31.13 4.26
C MET A 921 -10.16 30.25 4.95
N SER A 922 -11.40 30.19 4.43
CA SER A 922 -12.53 29.55 5.12
C SER A 922 -12.73 28.10 4.68
N VAL A 923 -12.28 27.74 3.48
CA VAL A 923 -12.38 26.38 2.97
C VAL A 923 -11.15 25.58 3.41
N PRO A 924 -11.33 24.43 4.09
CA PRO A 924 -10.24 23.52 4.39
C PRO A 924 -9.50 23.10 3.11
N PRO A 925 -8.15 23.16 3.06
CA PRO A 925 -7.39 22.88 1.84
C PRO A 925 -7.67 21.51 1.23
N PHE A 926 -7.90 20.48 2.06
CA PHE A 926 -8.20 19.13 1.55
C PHE A 926 -9.58 19.05 0.87
N LEU A 927 -10.61 19.73 1.40
CA LEU A 927 -11.92 19.81 0.73
C LEU A 927 -11.81 20.59 -0.58
N PHE A 928 -11.02 21.66 -0.57
CA PHE A 928 -10.76 22.42 -1.79
C PHE A 928 -10.01 21.58 -2.84
N ALA A 929 -9.10 20.70 -2.41
CA ALA A 929 -8.43 19.73 -3.26
C ALA A 929 -9.46 18.81 -3.95
N LEU A 930 -10.37 18.19 -3.19
CA LEU A 930 -11.40 17.29 -3.74
C LEU A 930 -12.28 17.97 -4.79
N VAL A 931 -12.71 19.21 -4.52
CA VAL A 931 -13.51 19.99 -5.48
C VAL A 931 -12.70 20.32 -6.74
N LEU A 932 -11.46 20.77 -6.58
CA LEU A 932 -10.60 21.08 -7.73
C LEU A 932 -10.23 19.83 -8.53
N MET A 933 -10.02 18.67 -7.89
CA MET A 933 -9.79 17.39 -8.56
C MET A 933 -10.98 16.99 -9.42
N TYR A 934 -12.20 17.13 -8.90
CA TYR A 934 -13.41 16.86 -9.67
C TYR A 934 -13.51 17.80 -10.88
N ILE A 935 -13.32 19.12 -10.67
CA ILE A 935 -13.38 20.11 -11.76
C ILE A 935 -12.27 19.87 -12.78
N SER A 936 -11.05 19.57 -12.35
CA SER A 936 -9.90 19.34 -13.24
C SER A 936 -10.10 18.09 -14.10
N SER A 937 -10.65 17.02 -13.52
CA SER A 937 -10.99 15.79 -14.23
C SER A 937 -12.13 16.01 -15.24
N GLU A 938 -13.22 16.65 -14.81
CA GLU A 938 -14.43 16.78 -15.62
C GLU A 938 -14.30 17.79 -16.77
N TYR A 939 -13.70 18.94 -16.50
CA TYR A 939 -13.65 20.04 -17.47
C TYR A 939 -12.32 20.15 -18.22
N PHE A 940 -11.23 19.65 -17.62
CA PHE A 940 -9.88 19.82 -18.18
C PHE A 940 -9.21 18.49 -18.57
N GLY A 941 -9.83 17.33 -18.25
CA GLY A 941 -9.27 16.01 -18.54
C GLY A 941 -7.94 15.74 -17.83
N VAL A 942 -7.65 16.46 -16.75
CA VAL A 942 -6.44 16.29 -15.93
C VAL A 942 -6.63 15.08 -15.02
N SER A 943 -5.56 14.30 -14.79
CA SER A 943 -5.63 13.17 -13.87
C SER A 943 -6.17 13.60 -12.50
N VAL A 944 -6.97 12.72 -11.89
CA VAL A 944 -7.59 13.00 -10.58
C VAL A 944 -6.54 13.16 -9.48
N SER A 945 -5.34 12.59 -9.68
CA SER A 945 -4.24 12.64 -8.71
C SER A 945 -2.87 12.52 -9.38
N GLY A 946 -1.81 12.81 -8.63
CA GLY A 946 -0.42 12.79 -9.08
C GLY A 946 0.05 14.10 -9.73
N LEU A 947 1.32 14.12 -10.15
CA LEU A 947 1.97 15.26 -10.82
C LEU A 947 2.21 15.04 -12.32
N PHE A 948 1.98 13.83 -12.80
CA PHE A 948 2.29 13.42 -14.16
C PHE A 948 1.13 12.60 -14.71
N SER A 949 0.91 12.65 -16.01
CA SER A 949 -0.01 11.74 -16.69
C SER A 949 0.57 10.31 -16.73
N VAL A 950 -0.30 9.30 -16.84
CA VAL A 950 0.08 7.87 -17.00
C VAL A 950 1.19 7.66 -18.04
N ARG A 951 1.22 8.50 -19.08
CA ARG A 951 2.23 8.51 -20.14
C ARG A 951 3.64 8.83 -19.64
N TYR A 952 3.81 9.77 -18.71
CA TYR A 952 5.11 10.26 -18.25
C TYR A 952 5.47 9.87 -16.81
N VAL A 953 4.51 9.36 -16.03
CA VAL A 953 4.72 8.81 -14.68
C VAL A 953 5.93 7.86 -14.66
N ALA A 954 6.02 6.96 -15.63
CA ALA A 954 7.08 5.95 -15.75
C ALA A 954 8.36 6.41 -16.46
N ASP A 955 8.51 7.68 -16.84
CA ASP A 955 9.71 8.14 -17.56
C ASP A 955 10.78 8.60 -16.56
N PRO A 956 11.98 7.99 -16.47
CA PRO A 956 12.99 8.42 -15.52
C PRO A 956 13.70 9.69 -15.99
N THR A 957 13.64 9.96 -17.30
CA THR A 957 14.35 11.07 -17.91
C THR A 957 13.50 12.33 -17.91
N TRP A 958 14.12 13.47 -17.60
CA TRP A 958 13.50 14.77 -17.75
C TRP A 958 13.52 15.19 -19.22
N SER A 959 12.51 14.75 -19.97
CA SER A 959 12.24 15.26 -21.31
C SER A 959 11.45 16.57 -21.26
N TRP A 960 11.55 17.39 -22.32
CA TRP A 960 10.73 18.60 -22.43
C TRP A 960 9.24 18.27 -22.37
N GLY A 961 8.81 17.15 -22.97
CA GLY A 961 7.44 16.65 -22.88
C GLY A 961 7.01 16.39 -21.43
N LYS A 962 7.87 15.79 -20.61
CA LYS A 962 7.61 15.55 -19.17
C LYS A 962 7.54 16.85 -18.36
N VAL A 963 8.35 17.85 -18.69
CA VAL A 963 8.28 19.17 -18.02
C VAL A 963 6.97 19.88 -18.34
N VAL A 964 6.54 19.86 -19.60
CA VAL A 964 5.25 20.42 -20.00
C VAL A 964 4.10 19.67 -19.31
N ASP A 965 4.16 18.35 -19.27
CA ASP A 965 3.20 17.51 -18.55
C ASP A 965 3.14 17.88 -17.06
N LEU A 966 4.28 18.02 -16.38
CA LEU A 966 4.32 18.49 -14.99
C LEU A 966 3.60 19.85 -14.82
N LEU A 967 3.88 20.81 -15.70
CA LEU A 967 3.26 22.14 -15.62
C LEU A 967 1.73 22.11 -15.85
N GLN A 968 1.25 21.16 -16.66
CA GLN A 968 -0.19 20.94 -16.90
C GLN A 968 -0.92 20.35 -15.69
N HIS A 969 -0.22 19.68 -14.77
CA HIS A 969 -0.82 18.99 -13.61
C HIS A 969 -0.52 19.69 -12.27
N VAL A 970 0.67 20.29 -12.12
CA VAL A 970 1.14 20.87 -10.84
C VAL A 970 0.31 22.05 -10.35
N TRP A 971 -0.40 22.74 -11.24
CA TRP A 971 -1.21 23.92 -10.88
C TRP A 971 -2.33 23.58 -9.89
N VAL A 972 -2.88 22.36 -9.92
CA VAL A 972 -3.92 21.93 -8.97
C VAL A 972 -3.36 21.98 -7.54
N ALA A 973 -2.19 21.35 -7.33
CA ALA A 973 -1.50 21.37 -6.04
C ALA A 973 -1.11 22.80 -5.62
N VAL A 974 -0.57 23.59 -6.55
CA VAL A 974 -0.14 24.98 -6.30
C VAL A 974 -1.31 25.88 -5.87
N VAL A 975 -2.46 25.76 -6.53
CA VAL A 975 -3.64 26.56 -6.20
C VAL A 975 -4.22 26.13 -4.86
N VAL A 976 -4.31 24.83 -4.59
CA VAL A 976 -4.83 24.31 -3.32
C VAL A 976 -3.95 24.73 -2.14
N LEU A 977 -2.64 24.49 -2.24
CA LEU A 977 -1.68 24.84 -1.20
C LEU A 977 -1.54 26.36 -1.04
N GLY A 978 -1.65 27.11 -2.13
CA GLY A 978 -1.47 28.56 -2.16
C GLY A 978 -2.71 29.37 -1.78
N ALA A 979 -3.93 28.84 -1.89
CA ALA A 979 -5.16 29.62 -1.70
C ALA A 979 -5.26 30.27 -0.31
N GLY A 980 -5.00 29.49 0.74
CA GLY A 980 -5.01 29.99 2.12
C GLY A 980 -3.92 31.01 2.39
N SER A 981 -2.68 30.72 1.97
CA SER A 981 -1.55 31.64 2.10
C SER A 981 -1.77 32.94 1.32
N THR A 982 -2.32 32.86 0.11
CA THR A 982 -2.69 34.02 -0.73
C THR A 982 -3.69 34.91 -0.02
N ALA A 983 -4.74 34.32 0.54
CA ALA A 983 -5.76 35.04 1.28
C ALA A 983 -5.19 35.82 2.48
N VAL A 984 -4.35 35.16 3.29
CA VAL A 984 -3.68 35.81 4.43
C VAL A 984 -2.79 36.93 3.94
N MET A 985 -2.03 36.67 2.89
CA MET A 985 -1.02 37.57 2.38
C MET A 985 -1.62 38.81 1.69
N ILE A 986 -2.80 38.70 1.08
CA ILE A 986 -3.60 39.86 0.61
C ILE A 986 -3.88 40.83 1.76
N ARG A 987 -4.31 40.31 2.92
CA ARG A 987 -4.63 41.14 4.09
C ARG A 987 -3.39 41.80 4.67
N VAL A 988 -2.30 41.05 4.77
CA VAL A 988 -1.00 41.59 5.23
C VAL A 988 -0.54 42.72 4.32
N MET A 989 -0.57 42.53 2.99
CA MET A 989 -0.22 43.58 2.04
C MET A 989 -1.11 44.80 2.19
N ARG A 990 -2.42 44.59 2.29
CA ARG A 990 -3.40 45.67 2.39
C ARG A 990 -3.16 46.50 3.66
N ALA A 991 -3.03 45.84 4.81
CA ALA A 991 -2.80 46.51 6.08
C ALA A 991 -1.49 47.31 6.07
N ASN A 992 -0.39 46.66 5.67
CA ASN A 992 0.93 47.31 5.64
C ASN A 992 0.95 48.48 4.65
N LEU A 993 0.35 48.32 3.46
CA LEU A 993 0.34 49.38 2.47
C LEU A 993 -0.54 50.56 2.91
N LEU A 994 -1.67 50.31 3.57
CA LEU A 994 -2.51 51.37 4.13
C LEU A 994 -1.79 52.22 5.18
N ASP A 995 -0.92 51.61 5.98
CA ASP A 995 -0.09 52.32 6.96
C ASP A 995 1.07 53.07 6.30
N GLU A 996 1.76 52.46 5.33
CA GLU A 996 2.87 53.11 4.60
C GLU A 996 2.40 54.30 3.75
N LEU A 997 1.21 54.21 3.14
CA LEU A 997 0.65 55.28 2.30
C LEU A 997 0.44 56.61 3.04
N LYS A 998 0.33 56.59 4.39
CA LYS A 998 0.13 57.77 5.24
C LYS A 998 1.43 58.42 5.70
N LYS A 999 2.61 57.83 5.40
CA LYS A 999 3.88 58.33 5.95
C LYS A 999 4.38 59.60 5.24
N PRO A 1000 5.11 60.48 5.95
CA PRO A 1000 5.55 61.78 5.42
C PRO A 1000 6.35 61.71 4.11
N TYR A 1001 7.18 60.66 3.94
CA TYR A 1001 7.99 60.50 2.73
C TYR A 1001 7.15 60.23 1.46
N VAL A 1002 5.97 59.60 1.61
CA VAL A 1002 5.02 59.36 0.51
C VAL A 1002 4.32 60.66 0.13
N VAL A 1003 3.90 61.45 1.12
CA VAL A 1003 3.28 62.77 0.92
C VAL A 1003 4.26 63.72 0.22
N ALA A 1004 5.52 63.74 0.65
CA ALA A 1004 6.57 64.55 0.03
C ALA A 1004 6.84 64.12 -1.43
N ALA A 1005 6.90 62.82 -1.72
CA ALA A 1005 7.04 62.32 -3.09
C ALA A 1005 5.84 62.69 -3.98
N ARG A 1006 4.63 62.69 -3.42
CA ARG A 1006 3.40 63.12 -4.11
C ARG A 1006 3.42 64.61 -4.41
N ALA A 1007 3.83 65.44 -3.44
CA ALA A 1007 3.99 66.88 -3.62
C ALA A 1007 5.04 67.24 -4.69
N LYS A 1008 6.07 66.40 -4.87
CA LYS A 1008 7.07 66.54 -5.95
C LYS A 1008 6.57 66.12 -7.35
N GLY A 1009 5.30 65.73 -7.51
CA GLY A 1009 4.72 65.40 -8.80
C GLY A 1009 5.17 64.06 -9.40
N VAL A 1010 5.67 63.13 -8.59
CA VAL A 1010 6.06 61.80 -9.06
C VAL A 1010 4.83 61.06 -9.59
N ARG A 1011 4.91 60.50 -10.81
CA ARG A 1011 3.81 59.75 -11.46
C ARG A 1011 3.21 58.68 -10.52
N PRO A 1012 1.88 58.51 -10.44
CA PRO A 1012 1.22 57.67 -9.42
C PRO A 1012 1.74 56.24 -9.29
N LEU A 1013 1.91 55.52 -10.40
CA LEU A 1013 2.39 54.13 -10.38
C LEU A 1013 3.86 54.03 -9.95
N LYS A 1014 4.70 54.96 -10.44
CA LYS A 1014 6.12 55.04 -10.06
C LYS A 1014 6.28 55.44 -8.60
N LEU A 1015 5.43 56.35 -8.09
CA LEU A 1015 5.39 56.72 -6.68
C LEU A 1015 5.03 55.51 -5.83
N LEU A 1016 3.96 54.79 -6.20
CA LEU A 1016 3.44 53.67 -5.44
C LEU A 1016 4.44 52.50 -5.36
N LEU A 1017 4.95 52.02 -6.50
CA LEU A 1017 5.85 50.87 -6.55
C LEU A 1017 7.23 51.17 -5.94
N LYS A 1018 7.75 52.39 -6.11
CA LYS A 1018 9.10 52.75 -5.66
C LYS A 1018 9.20 53.01 -4.15
N TYR A 1019 8.15 53.57 -3.55
CA TYR A 1019 8.19 54.06 -2.16
C TYR A 1019 7.38 53.16 -1.19
N PRO A 1020 6.05 53.27 -1.07
CA PRO A 1020 5.30 52.55 -0.03
C PRO A 1020 5.19 51.04 -0.28
N VAL A 1021 5.08 50.58 -1.54
CA VAL A 1021 4.99 49.13 -1.83
C VAL A 1021 6.27 48.40 -1.45
N ARG A 1022 7.43 48.97 -1.79
CA ARG A 1022 8.73 48.39 -1.44
C ARG A 1022 8.87 48.15 0.07
N MET A 1023 8.36 49.06 0.90
CA MET A 1023 8.39 48.93 2.36
C MET A 1023 7.32 47.97 2.88
N ALA A 1024 6.12 47.98 2.28
CA ALA A 1024 5.04 47.05 2.62
C ALA A 1024 5.36 45.58 2.29
N LEU A 1025 6.35 45.31 1.44
CA LEU A 1025 6.87 43.98 1.13
C LEU A 1025 7.72 43.37 2.26
N ASN A 1026 8.14 44.13 3.27
CA ASN A 1026 9.00 43.58 4.33
C ASN A 1026 8.37 42.34 5.00
N PRO A 1027 7.09 42.36 5.44
CA PRO A 1027 6.47 41.17 6.01
C PRO A 1027 6.26 40.00 5.03
N PHE A 1028 6.24 40.25 3.72
CA PHE A 1028 6.25 39.17 2.71
C PHE A 1028 7.58 38.44 2.72
N ALA A 1029 8.68 39.21 2.70
CA ALA A 1029 10.03 38.68 2.75
C ALA A 1029 10.27 37.94 4.07
N SER A 1030 9.93 38.55 5.21
CA SER A 1030 10.02 37.92 6.54
C SER A 1030 9.14 36.67 6.67
N GLY A 1031 7.96 36.68 6.04
CA GLY A 1031 7.00 35.58 6.08
C GLY A 1031 7.46 34.31 5.35
N LEU A 1032 8.42 34.41 4.41
CA LEU A 1032 8.97 33.25 3.71
C LEU A 1032 9.58 32.22 4.66
N ALA A 1033 10.19 32.70 5.75
CA ALA A 1033 10.78 31.86 6.78
C ALA A 1033 9.75 30.86 7.36
N ALA A 1034 8.50 31.31 7.55
CA ALA A 1034 7.41 30.49 8.09
C ALA A 1034 6.62 29.75 7.00
N LEU A 1035 6.51 30.31 5.80
CA LEU A 1035 5.77 29.70 4.69
C LEU A 1035 6.40 28.39 4.23
N PHE A 1036 7.73 28.28 4.21
CA PHE A 1036 8.39 27.07 3.70
C PHE A 1036 8.09 25.83 4.58
N PRO A 1037 8.29 25.85 5.92
CA PRO A 1037 7.88 24.74 6.78
C PRO A 1037 6.37 24.47 6.75
N GLN A 1038 5.56 25.53 6.70
CA GLN A 1038 4.11 25.43 6.72
C GLN A 1038 3.55 24.76 5.46
N LEU A 1039 4.10 25.06 4.28
CA LEU A 1039 3.69 24.43 3.02
C LEU A 1039 3.99 22.94 3.01
N ILE A 1040 5.07 22.52 3.67
CA ILE A 1040 5.45 21.11 3.71
C ILE A 1040 4.64 20.36 4.79
N SER A 1041 4.52 20.92 5.99
CA SER A 1041 3.77 20.31 7.10
C SER A 1041 2.26 20.35 6.87
N GLY A 1042 1.69 21.51 6.51
CA GLY A 1042 0.27 21.68 6.21
C GLY A 1042 -0.15 21.11 4.86
N GLY A 1043 0.81 20.90 3.96
CA GLY A 1043 0.59 20.25 2.67
C GLY A 1043 0.55 18.73 2.73
N ALA A 1044 0.93 18.08 3.83
CA ALA A 1044 0.99 16.61 3.90
C ALA A 1044 -0.37 15.94 3.65
N ILE A 1045 -1.46 16.46 4.25
CA ILE A 1045 -2.82 15.95 4.03
C ILE A 1045 -3.27 16.21 2.59
N VAL A 1046 -2.99 17.40 2.06
CA VAL A 1046 -3.30 17.75 0.67
C VAL A 1046 -2.53 16.85 -0.30
N ALA A 1047 -1.26 16.56 -0.01
CA ALA A 1047 -0.43 15.64 -0.77
C ALA A 1047 -0.95 14.21 -0.68
N LEU A 1048 -1.48 13.77 0.46
CA LEU A 1048 -2.13 12.47 0.60
C LEU A 1048 -3.37 12.37 -0.29
N VAL A 1049 -4.25 13.38 -0.24
CA VAL A 1049 -5.49 13.44 -1.04
C VAL A 1049 -5.18 13.51 -2.54
N LEU A 1050 -4.23 14.36 -2.94
CA LEU A 1050 -3.80 14.48 -4.32
C LEU A 1050 -2.83 13.37 -4.77
N SER A 1051 -2.47 12.43 -3.88
CA SER A 1051 -1.43 11.40 -4.11
C SER A 1051 -0.13 11.99 -4.70
N LEU A 1052 0.36 13.08 -4.12
CA LEU A 1052 1.60 13.73 -4.56
C LEU A 1052 2.83 13.02 -3.99
N PRO A 1053 3.85 12.73 -4.81
CA PRO A 1053 5.12 12.14 -4.37
C PRO A 1053 6.00 13.18 -3.66
N THR A 1054 5.57 13.59 -2.46
CA THR A 1054 6.27 14.58 -1.62
C THR A 1054 6.75 13.97 -0.31
N VAL A 1055 7.59 14.72 0.42
CA VAL A 1055 8.12 14.31 1.73
C VAL A 1055 7.01 14.16 2.78
N GLY A 1056 5.87 14.85 2.64
CA GLY A 1056 4.79 14.81 3.64
C GLY A 1056 4.19 13.41 3.88
N PRO A 1057 3.63 12.75 2.85
CA PRO A 1057 3.07 11.40 2.99
C PRO A 1057 4.08 10.35 3.48
N LEU A 1058 5.33 10.43 3.02
CA LEU A 1058 6.39 9.53 3.46
C LEU A 1058 6.71 9.67 4.95
N LEU A 1059 6.62 10.90 5.50
CA LEU A 1059 6.86 11.15 6.93
C LEU A 1059 5.72 10.56 7.76
N MET A 1060 4.47 10.71 7.30
CA MET A 1060 3.31 10.12 7.96
C MET A 1060 3.44 8.60 8.03
N LEU A 1061 3.77 7.94 6.91
CA LEU A 1061 3.94 6.49 6.87
C LEU A 1061 5.05 6.01 7.81
N ALA A 1062 6.16 6.74 7.88
CA ALA A 1062 7.27 6.39 8.78
C ALA A 1062 6.90 6.51 10.25
N LEU A 1063 6.09 7.50 10.61
CA LEU A 1063 5.58 7.67 11.97
C LEU A 1063 4.58 6.56 12.33
N LEU A 1064 3.71 6.16 11.40
CA LEU A 1064 2.75 5.06 11.61
C LEU A 1064 3.43 3.69 11.74
N ASN A 1065 4.53 3.46 11.00
CA ASN A 1065 5.30 2.22 11.05
C ASN A 1065 6.43 2.24 12.10
N GLU A 1066 6.50 3.26 12.96
CA GLU A 1066 7.52 3.42 14.00
C GLU A 1066 8.98 3.40 13.48
N ASP A 1067 9.20 3.76 12.20
CA ASP A 1067 10.52 3.83 11.59
C ASP A 1067 11.26 5.11 12.02
N SER A 1068 11.86 5.01 13.20
CA SER A 1068 12.43 6.14 13.93
C SER A 1068 13.55 6.86 13.17
N TYR A 1069 14.46 6.12 12.52
CA TYR A 1069 15.57 6.73 11.78
C TYR A 1069 15.08 7.43 10.50
N PHE A 1070 14.13 6.82 9.80
CA PHE A 1070 13.55 7.42 8.61
C PHE A 1070 12.78 8.70 8.96
N ALA A 1071 11.93 8.68 9.99
CA ALA A 1071 11.18 9.84 10.47
C ALA A 1071 12.12 10.97 10.95
N ALA A 1072 13.16 10.66 11.72
CA ALA A 1072 14.13 11.64 12.22
C ALA A 1072 14.87 12.34 11.08
N SER A 1073 15.37 11.57 10.10
CA SER A 1073 16.08 12.12 8.93
C SER A 1073 15.18 13.01 8.07
N MET A 1074 13.90 12.67 7.92
CA MET A 1074 12.92 13.51 7.23
C MET A 1074 12.64 14.81 7.97
N LEU A 1075 12.40 14.75 9.28
CA LEU A 1075 12.23 15.95 10.12
C LEU A 1075 13.46 16.86 10.05
N MET A 1076 14.67 16.29 9.98
CA MET A 1076 15.90 17.05 9.79
C MET A 1076 15.96 17.75 8.44
N ILE A 1077 15.58 17.09 7.35
CA ILE A 1077 15.50 17.74 6.03
C ILE A 1077 14.50 18.90 6.06
N LEU A 1078 13.33 18.71 6.67
CA LEU A 1078 12.31 19.76 6.82
C LEU A 1078 12.86 20.95 7.62
N SER A 1079 13.63 20.66 8.66
CA SER A 1079 14.27 21.67 9.51
C SER A 1079 15.34 22.45 8.75
N VAL A 1080 16.19 21.76 7.99
CA VAL A 1080 17.19 22.39 7.11
C VAL A 1080 16.51 23.29 6.09
N LEU A 1081 15.44 22.82 5.43
CA LEU A 1081 14.68 23.62 4.48
C LEU A 1081 14.04 24.86 5.12
N GLY A 1082 13.51 24.75 6.34
CA GLY A 1082 12.97 25.88 7.10
C GLY A 1082 14.04 26.92 7.47
N VAL A 1083 15.20 26.45 7.89
CA VAL A 1083 16.35 27.31 8.21
C VAL A 1083 16.88 28.00 6.95
N LEU A 1084 16.95 27.29 5.83
CA LEU A 1084 17.30 27.86 4.52
C LEU A 1084 16.26 28.90 4.07
N GLY A 1085 14.96 28.64 4.28
CA GLY A 1085 13.89 29.62 4.02
C GLY A 1085 14.06 30.89 4.83
N THR A 1086 14.51 30.77 6.09
CA THR A 1086 14.86 31.92 6.94
C THR A 1086 16.03 32.71 6.39
N LEU A 1087 17.08 32.03 5.90
CA LEU A 1087 18.22 32.68 5.25
C LEU A 1087 17.78 33.42 3.97
N VAL A 1088 16.93 32.81 3.13
CA VAL A 1088 16.39 33.44 1.91
C VAL A 1088 15.55 34.68 2.27
N SER A 1089 14.71 34.58 3.31
CA SER A 1089 13.98 35.72 3.89
C SER A 1089 14.91 36.87 4.27
N ASP A 1090 15.97 36.58 5.03
CA ASP A 1090 16.96 37.58 5.44
C ASP A 1090 17.67 38.24 4.25
N LEU A 1091 18.00 37.47 3.21
CA LEU A 1091 18.63 37.99 1.98
C LEU A 1091 17.68 38.91 1.19
N ILE A 1092 16.40 38.55 1.09
CA ILE A 1092 15.39 39.38 0.43
C ILE A 1092 15.16 40.66 1.23
N LEU A 1093 15.12 40.59 2.56
CA LEU A 1093 15.02 41.77 3.43
C LEU A 1093 16.23 42.70 3.26
N LEU A 1094 17.44 42.15 3.17
CA LEU A 1094 18.67 42.92 2.92
C LEU A 1094 18.65 43.64 1.56
N TRP A 1095 17.93 43.11 0.58
CA TRP A 1095 17.73 43.70 -0.75
C TRP A 1095 16.60 44.74 -0.75
N LEU A 1096 15.48 44.45 -0.07
CA LEU A 1096 14.34 45.35 0.04
C LEU A 1096 14.63 46.60 0.87
N ASP A 1097 15.28 46.46 2.03
CA ASP A 1097 15.64 47.56 2.92
C ASP A 1097 17.15 47.64 3.17
N PRO A 1098 17.87 48.54 2.47
CA PRO A 1098 19.30 48.75 2.66
C PRO A 1098 19.68 49.21 4.08
N ARG A 1099 18.75 49.74 4.89
CA ARG A 1099 19.03 50.19 6.27
C ARG A 1099 19.42 49.05 7.19
N ILE A 1100 18.99 47.82 6.88
CA ILE A 1100 19.35 46.61 7.62
C ILE A 1100 20.87 46.37 7.56
N ARG A 1101 21.56 46.85 6.51
CA ARG A 1101 23.03 46.79 6.38
C ARG A 1101 23.77 47.69 7.38
N LEU A 1102 23.15 48.80 7.81
CA LEU A 1102 23.78 49.85 8.62
C LEU A 1102 23.59 49.64 10.13
N GLY A 1103 22.60 48.84 10.55
CA GLY A 1103 22.29 48.57 11.96
C GLY A 1103 23.16 47.51 12.65
N GLY A 1104 24.02 46.80 11.91
CA GLY A 1104 24.88 45.74 12.45
C GLY A 1104 26.13 46.21 13.22
N GLY A 1105 26.34 47.53 13.34
CA GLY A 1105 27.51 48.14 13.98
C GLY A 1105 27.30 48.59 15.43
N THR A 1106 26.07 48.61 15.95
CA THR A 1106 25.80 49.07 17.32
C THR A 1106 24.56 48.39 17.89
N ARG A 1107 24.68 47.11 18.23
CA ARG A 1107 23.89 46.46 19.29
C ARG A 1107 24.67 45.30 19.88
#